data_AF-A0A1R1BC71-F1
#
_entry.id   AF-A0A1R1BC71-F1
#
_cell.length_a   1.000
_cell.length_b   1.000
_cell.length_c   1.000
_cell.angle_alpha   90.00
_cell.angle_beta   90.00
_cell.angle_gamma   90.00
#
_symmetry.space_group_name_H-M   'P 1'
#
loop_
_entity.id
_entity.type
_entity.pdbx_description
1 polymer ?
#
loop_
_entity_poly.entity_id
_entity_poly.type
_entity_poly.pdbx_seq_one_letter_code
_entity_poly.pdbx_strand_id
1 'polypeptide(L)'
;GVYKSGNLTLKSNVTFYLAGGAVIVGTGKGEDYVIDFRKDSRNADGTYFIRTAVDSSNITIRGRGTIDGKGIAMRERKMPAPNKNEGFLNNLLVPIATTNFTFDGLILRDGGFWSFMVVRSDNVTIKNLKGFQDLYKIENDVIDINESQNVLVKHAIAISDDDTYSTKTWLQTGMSKGWPGALEHLENVVFDDAFAWTRCAAFKIGMGVAQPQIGVTIRNSYVYQSARALLIDHGYQYNTLPEEGYAQNITFENIDIERVGINQFGNYWLGVSTSTSGDVNNVVLKNINVRELGSEQSRISGNVSDLKVTVNSNVNGINFANSKPLFSDNFEDGDTAGWTSVTGGWTVPTDGTNKVLSSGSQTTTSLITANAGGSWTDYAYEARVKMGITDANAGIVFRVQDANNYYMYRINSSNQKLELYKSVNGQLTSVANTPFTAQEKQFYTVKAVIKGNKIFCYVDGELKMEWTNPVTELTTGGIGFRTTSAGVHFDDVTVTPILLFSDNFEDGNTTGWASASGSWSVTTDGTKVLTQNNSATALITAGDAWTDYTYEAKVKMPIANANAGIIFRVQNENNYYMYRINVSNQKLELYKSVNGQLTLVSSTSFTTQANQWYTIKASVQGTAIKGYVNGALKTEWTNPVTELTAGKIGFRTTSAGVSFDDALVLAPPA
;
A
#
# COMPACT_ATOMS: atom_id res chain seq x y z
N GLY A 1 17.94 9.12 40.61
CA GLY A 1 17.07 9.78 41.59
C GLY A 1 15.81 10.29 40.90
N VAL A 2 14.80 10.70 41.66
CA VAL A 2 13.56 11.30 41.14
C VAL A 2 13.63 12.81 41.32
N TYR A 3 13.52 13.56 40.23
CA TYR A 3 13.66 15.00 40.18
C TYR A 3 12.33 15.62 39.76
N LYS A 4 11.60 16.21 40.71
CA LYS A 4 10.38 16.94 40.40
C LYS A 4 10.73 18.27 39.72
N SER A 5 10.08 18.60 38.60
CA SER A 5 10.39 19.80 37.83
C SER A 5 9.15 20.46 37.21
N GLY A 6 9.23 21.79 37.05
CA GLY A 6 8.35 22.58 36.18
C GLY A 6 8.92 22.66 34.75
N ASN A 7 8.53 23.65 33.96
CA ASN A 7 8.97 23.75 32.56
C ASN A 7 10.51 23.82 32.41
N LEU A 8 11.03 23.11 31.41
CA LEU A 8 12.44 23.18 30.98
C LEU A 8 12.51 23.64 29.52
N THR A 9 13.40 24.59 29.22
CA THR A 9 13.69 25.04 27.86
C THR A 9 15.16 24.77 27.53
N LEU A 10 15.40 23.92 26.54
CA LEU A 10 16.73 23.54 26.07
C LEU A 10 17.24 24.56 25.04
N LYS A 11 18.42 25.12 25.27
CA LYS A 11 19.08 26.06 24.34
C LYS A 11 19.93 25.30 23.31
N SER A 12 20.39 25.99 22.28
CA SER A 12 21.30 25.43 21.27
C SER A 12 22.57 24.84 21.89
N ASN A 13 23.13 23.83 21.24
CA ASN A 13 24.39 23.17 21.60
C ASN A 13 24.37 22.54 23.01
N VAL A 14 23.22 21.98 23.40
CA VAL A 14 23.04 21.32 24.71
C VAL A 14 22.84 19.82 24.53
N THR A 15 23.49 19.04 25.39
CA THR A 15 23.14 17.63 25.62
C THR A 15 22.45 17.47 26.97
N PHE A 16 21.20 17.00 26.95
CA PHE A 16 20.44 16.60 28.11
C PHE A 16 20.56 15.09 28.32
N TYR A 17 21.35 14.68 29.32
CA TYR A 17 21.58 13.27 29.61
C TYR A 17 20.78 12.81 30.83
N LEU A 18 20.00 11.74 30.67
CA LEU A 18 19.26 11.11 31.77
C LEU A 18 19.72 9.66 31.98
N ALA A 19 20.48 9.43 33.05
CA ALA A 19 21.02 8.13 33.41
C ALA A 19 19.91 7.08 33.67
N GLY A 20 20.23 5.79 33.53
CA GLY A 20 19.32 4.71 33.89
C GLY A 20 18.86 4.83 35.35
N GLY A 21 17.55 4.77 35.59
CA GLY A 21 16.95 4.96 36.92
C GLY A 21 16.83 6.42 37.38
N ALA A 22 17.29 7.40 36.59
CA ALA A 22 16.93 8.79 36.81
C ALA A 22 15.55 9.08 36.22
N VAL A 23 14.71 9.77 36.99
CA VAL A 23 13.35 10.15 36.59
C VAL A 23 13.20 11.65 36.74
N ILE A 24 12.80 12.33 35.67
CA ILE A 24 12.25 13.69 35.76
C ILE A 24 10.74 13.56 35.78
N VAL A 25 10.13 14.06 36.83
CA VAL A 25 8.71 13.88 37.09
C VAL A 25 7.99 15.21 37.15
N GLY A 26 6.84 15.29 36.50
CA GLY A 26 5.93 16.43 36.60
C GLY A 26 5.43 16.63 38.02
N THR A 27 4.97 17.84 38.33
CA THR A 27 4.52 18.18 39.68
C THR A 27 3.15 17.60 40.02
N GLY A 28 2.35 17.28 38.98
CA GLY A 28 0.94 16.89 39.09
C GLY A 28 0.00 18.08 39.32
N LYS A 29 0.49 19.31 39.12
CA LYS A 29 -0.22 20.56 39.39
C LYS A 29 -0.06 21.53 38.22
N GLY A 30 -1.14 21.81 37.49
CA GLY A 30 -1.09 22.74 36.35
C GLY A 30 -0.65 24.16 36.74
N GLU A 31 -0.91 24.57 37.99
CA GLU A 31 -0.48 25.88 38.50
C GLU A 31 1.03 26.07 38.63
N ASP A 32 1.82 24.99 38.53
CA ASP A 32 3.28 25.05 38.56
C ASP A 32 3.90 25.28 37.16
N TYR A 33 3.06 25.37 36.11
CA TYR A 33 3.49 25.44 34.71
C TYR A 33 3.00 26.70 34.01
N VAL A 34 3.72 27.08 32.95
CA VAL A 34 3.24 28.12 32.03
C VAL A 34 2.11 27.57 31.16
N ILE A 35 1.16 28.44 30.80
CA ILE A 35 0.10 28.10 29.84
C ILE A 35 0.64 28.39 28.44
N ASP A 36 0.94 27.35 27.68
CA ASP A 36 1.47 27.47 26.31
C ASP A 36 0.35 27.40 25.27
N PHE A 37 -0.73 26.66 25.55
CA PHE A 37 -1.82 26.49 24.61
C PHE A 37 -3.18 26.21 25.26
N ARG A 38 -4.24 26.35 24.48
CA ARG A 38 -5.60 25.90 24.81
C ARG A 38 -5.98 24.76 23.88
N LYS A 39 -6.57 23.69 24.44
CA LYS A 39 -7.21 22.62 23.65
C LYS A 39 -8.72 22.66 23.84
N ASP A 40 -9.42 23.13 22.81
CA ASP A 40 -10.86 23.37 22.88
C ASP A 40 -11.68 22.08 23.04
N SER A 41 -11.34 20.99 22.32
CA SER A 41 -12.02 19.68 22.48
C SER A 41 -11.92 19.11 23.90
N ARG A 42 -10.92 19.56 24.65
CA ARG A 42 -10.69 19.12 26.02
C ARG A 42 -11.18 20.11 27.08
N ASN A 43 -11.54 21.31 26.66
CA ASN A 43 -11.81 22.44 27.54
C ASN A 43 -10.74 22.54 28.64
N ALA A 44 -9.47 22.51 28.23
CA ALA A 44 -8.31 22.51 29.12
C ALA A 44 -7.15 23.32 28.55
N ASP A 45 -6.44 24.01 29.44
CA ASP A 45 -5.16 24.67 29.14
C ASP A 45 -4.03 23.63 29.21
N GLY A 46 -2.93 23.88 28.50
CA GLY A 46 -1.82 22.96 28.43
C GLY A 46 -0.45 23.63 28.37
N THR A 47 0.57 22.82 28.62
CA THR A 47 1.97 23.24 28.64
C THR A 47 2.89 22.29 27.90
N TYR A 48 4.06 22.80 27.49
CA TYR A 48 5.19 22.01 27.02
C TYR A 48 6.15 21.78 28.19
N PHE A 49 6.15 20.58 28.78
CA PHE A 49 6.95 20.29 29.96
C PHE A 49 8.44 20.48 29.68
N ILE A 50 8.96 19.84 28.64
CA ILE A 50 10.31 20.08 28.13
C ILE A 50 10.18 20.51 26.68
N ARG A 51 10.78 21.66 26.34
CA ARG A 51 10.82 22.16 24.95
C ARG A 51 12.21 22.61 24.56
N THR A 52 12.43 22.77 23.26
CA THR A 52 13.57 23.54 22.76
C THR A 52 13.26 25.03 22.80
N ALA A 53 14.30 25.86 22.86
CA ALA A 53 14.18 27.27 22.54
C ALA A 53 13.83 27.42 21.05
N VAL A 54 13.04 28.42 20.71
CA VAL A 54 12.74 28.78 19.32
C VAL A 54 14.04 29.19 18.62
N ASP A 55 14.18 28.83 17.34
CA ASP A 55 15.35 29.06 16.50
C ASP A 55 16.65 28.46 17.07
N SER A 56 16.53 27.35 17.81
CA SER A 56 17.67 26.65 18.39
C SER A 56 18.20 25.53 17.51
N SER A 57 19.44 25.10 17.76
CA SER A 57 20.03 24.01 16.98
C SER A 57 21.02 23.15 17.77
N ASN A 58 21.29 21.95 17.25
CA ASN A 58 22.27 21.01 17.78
C ASN A 58 21.95 20.60 19.23
N ILE A 59 20.75 20.07 19.44
CA ILE A 59 20.29 19.64 20.77
C ILE A 59 20.20 18.11 20.79
N THR A 60 20.75 17.50 21.84
CA THR A 60 20.68 16.06 22.05
C THR A 60 20.03 15.74 23.38
N ILE A 61 19.00 14.89 23.38
CA ILE A 61 18.44 14.25 24.57
C ILE A 61 18.81 12.78 24.51
N ARG A 62 19.52 12.24 25.50
CA ARG A 62 19.96 10.84 25.45
C ARG A 62 20.07 10.15 26.80
N GLY A 63 20.02 8.83 26.81
CA GLY A 63 20.20 8.01 28.01
C GLY A 63 19.18 6.90 28.15
N ARG A 64 18.94 6.46 29.39
CA ARG A 64 18.05 5.34 29.73
C ARG A 64 17.10 5.67 30.89
N GLY A 65 16.99 6.95 31.23
CA GLY A 65 16.10 7.44 32.27
C GLY A 65 14.66 7.63 31.77
N THR A 66 13.84 8.24 32.63
CA THR A 66 12.40 8.41 32.39
C THR A 66 11.97 9.87 32.52
N ILE A 67 11.16 10.34 31.58
CA ILE A 67 10.35 11.55 31.72
C ILE A 67 8.91 11.09 32.02
N ASP A 68 8.41 11.43 33.20
CA ASP A 68 7.07 11.08 33.69
C ASP A 68 6.24 12.36 33.83
N GLY A 69 5.14 12.47 33.09
CA GLY A 69 4.33 13.69 33.06
C GLY A 69 3.40 13.88 34.24
N LYS A 70 3.12 12.83 35.03
CA LYS A 70 1.97 12.81 35.94
C LYS A 70 0.65 13.18 35.24
N GLY A 71 0.49 12.78 33.99
CA GLY A 71 -0.59 13.19 33.09
C GLY A 71 -1.98 12.98 33.64
N ILE A 72 -2.27 11.81 34.24
CA ILE A 72 -3.57 11.56 34.90
C ILE A 72 -3.82 12.59 36.02
N ALA A 73 -2.83 12.83 36.89
CA ALA A 73 -2.97 13.78 37.99
C ALA A 73 -3.14 15.22 37.48
N MET A 74 -2.42 15.60 36.41
CA MET A 74 -2.56 16.89 35.74
C MET A 74 -3.99 17.07 35.18
N ARG A 75 -4.56 16.03 34.55
CA ARG A 75 -5.92 16.06 33.99
C ARG A 75 -7.01 16.09 35.06
N GLU A 76 -6.82 15.39 36.17
CA GLU A 76 -7.85 15.23 37.22
C GLU A 76 -7.85 16.37 38.23
N ARG A 77 -6.68 16.93 38.55
CA ARG A 77 -6.58 18.09 39.43
C ARG A 77 -7.21 19.30 38.75
N LYS A 78 -8.21 19.88 39.38
CA LYS A 78 -8.81 21.13 38.94
C LYS A 78 -7.93 22.32 39.32
N MET A 79 -7.68 23.19 38.35
CA MET A 79 -6.96 24.44 38.57
C MET A 79 -7.73 25.31 39.57
N PRO A 80 -7.05 25.88 40.60
CA PRO A 80 -7.72 26.75 41.57
C PRO A 80 -8.24 28.03 40.89
N ALA A 81 -9.33 28.59 41.43
CA ALA A 81 -9.83 29.89 40.99
C ALA A 81 -8.73 30.97 41.09
N PRO A 82 -8.64 31.92 40.15
CA PRO A 82 -9.59 32.19 39.05
C PRO A 82 -9.34 31.35 37.78
N ASN A 83 -8.39 30.41 37.80
CA ASN A 83 -7.86 29.73 36.61
C ASN A 83 -8.72 28.54 36.12
N LYS A 84 -10.05 28.75 36.08
CA LYS A 84 -11.06 27.99 35.31
C LYS A 84 -11.64 26.68 35.88
N ASN A 85 -11.26 26.15 37.06
CA ASN A 85 -11.83 24.88 37.61
C ASN A 85 -11.79 23.70 36.60
N GLU A 86 -10.84 23.73 35.67
CA GLU A 86 -10.63 22.77 34.60
C GLU A 86 -9.40 21.90 34.91
N GLY A 87 -9.26 20.77 34.22
CA GLY A 87 -8.02 19.99 34.26
C GLY A 87 -6.91 20.67 33.45
N PHE A 88 -5.68 20.17 33.56
CA PHE A 88 -4.53 20.71 32.83
C PHE A 88 -3.83 19.64 32.00
N LEU A 89 -3.30 20.03 30.84
CA LEU A 89 -2.64 19.14 29.89
C LEU A 89 -1.12 19.37 29.90
N ASN A 90 -0.34 18.35 29.56
CA ASN A 90 1.08 18.50 29.29
C ASN A 90 1.54 17.60 28.16
N ASN A 91 2.24 18.20 27.19
CA ASN A 91 3.15 17.49 26.32
C ASN A 91 4.46 17.25 27.10
N LEU A 92 5.09 16.08 26.95
CA LEU A 92 6.30 15.75 27.70
C LEU A 92 7.55 16.37 27.08
N LEU A 93 7.69 16.22 25.76
CA LEU A 93 8.85 16.66 25.02
C LEU A 93 8.43 17.30 23.69
N VAL A 94 8.83 18.55 23.49
CA VAL A 94 8.44 19.35 22.32
C VAL A 94 9.66 20.01 21.67
N PRO A 95 10.37 19.34 20.74
CA PRO A 95 11.27 20.03 19.83
C PRO A 95 10.43 20.92 18.92
N ILE A 96 10.57 22.23 19.11
CA ILE A 96 9.79 23.28 18.44
C ILE A 96 10.74 24.30 17.81
N ALA A 97 10.55 24.57 16.50
CA ALA A 97 11.39 25.50 15.74
C ALA A 97 12.89 25.26 15.98
N THR A 98 13.33 24.02 15.79
CA THR A 98 14.73 23.65 16.00
C THR A 98 15.28 22.84 14.83
N THR A 99 16.60 22.94 14.63
CA THR A 99 17.31 22.15 13.61
C THR A 99 18.37 21.26 14.24
N ASN A 100 18.61 20.07 13.68
CA ASN A 100 19.59 19.10 14.20
C ASN A 100 19.26 18.65 15.64
N PHE A 101 18.05 18.16 15.86
CA PHE A 101 17.64 17.59 17.15
C PHE A 101 17.82 16.08 17.17
N THR A 102 18.41 15.54 18.24
CA THR A 102 18.57 14.10 18.43
C THR A 102 17.94 13.66 19.75
N PHE A 103 17.13 12.60 19.70
CA PHE A 103 16.65 11.86 20.86
C PHE A 103 17.17 10.42 20.81
N ASP A 104 17.68 9.90 21.92
CA ASP A 104 18.17 8.51 22.01
C ASP A 104 17.91 7.86 23.39
N GLY A 105 16.95 6.93 23.44
CA GLY A 105 16.93 5.86 24.43
C GLY A 105 16.04 6.03 25.67
N LEU A 106 15.46 7.21 25.91
CA LEU A 106 14.66 7.48 27.11
C LEU A 106 13.29 6.81 27.07
N ILE A 107 12.70 6.68 28.25
CA ILE A 107 11.29 6.36 28.46
C ILE A 107 10.49 7.66 28.62
N LEU A 108 9.42 7.84 27.86
CA LEU A 108 8.42 8.90 28.03
C LEU A 108 7.12 8.24 28.48
N ARG A 109 6.55 8.67 29.61
CA ARG A 109 5.33 8.04 30.12
C ARG A 109 4.36 8.99 30.81
N ASP A 110 3.10 8.58 30.85
CA ASP A 110 2.01 9.27 31.57
C ASP A 110 1.97 10.76 31.21
N GLY A 111 1.85 11.05 29.91
CA GLY A 111 1.60 12.39 29.40
C GLY A 111 0.13 12.74 29.56
N GLY A 112 -0.15 13.99 29.91
CA GLY A 112 -1.50 14.50 30.00
C GLY A 112 -2.09 14.85 28.64
N PHE A 113 -1.39 14.61 27.54
CA PHE A 113 -1.80 14.88 26.16
C PHE A 113 -0.80 14.19 25.21
N TRP A 114 -0.65 14.68 23.97
CA TRP A 114 0.37 14.22 23.03
C TRP A 114 1.77 14.28 23.65
N SER A 115 2.42 13.14 23.81
CA SER A 115 3.61 13.03 24.65
C SER A 115 4.85 13.63 24.02
N PHE A 116 5.17 13.22 22.80
CA PHE A 116 6.35 13.66 22.07
C PHE A 116 5.93 14.37 20.78
N MET A 117 5.97 15.70 20.79
CA MET A 117 5.48 16.51 19.68
C MET A 117 6.64 17.23 18.99
N VAL A 118 7.00 16.84 17.78
CA VAL A 118 7.97 17.58 16.96
C VAL A 118 7.19 18.63 16.17
N VAL A 119 7.62 19.90 16.21
CA VAL A 119 6.90 21.03 15.61
C VAL A 119 7.87 21.89 14.82
N ARG A 120 7.60 22.12 13.53
CA ARG A 120 8.37 23.07 12.67
C ARG A 120 9.87 22.92 12.82
N SER A 121 10.33 21.68 12.81
CA SER A 121 11.71 21.34 13.06
C SER A 121 12.28 20.58 11.87
N ASP A 122 13.58 20.76 11.63
CA ASP A 122 14.28 20.16 10.50
C ASP A 122 15.45 19.30 10.98
N ASN A 123 15.72 18.21 10.26
CA ASN A 123 16.76 17.24 10.57
C ASN A 123 16.65 16.72 12.02
N VAL A 124 15.60 15.93 12.26
CA VAL A 124 15.27 15.37 13.57
C VAL A 124 15.49 13.87 13.56
N THR A 125 16.28 13.35 14.50
CA THR A 125 16.50 11.91 14.68
C THR A 125 16.02 11.45 16.04
N ILE A 126 15.11 10.49 16.08
CA ILE A 126 14.54 9.89 17.29
C ILE A 126 14.85 8.41 17.25
N LYS A 127 15.66 7.92 18.20
CA LYS A 127 16.10 6.52 18.29
C LYS A 127 15.77 5.92 19.64
N ASN A 128 15.50 4.61 19.66
CA ASN A 128 15.43 3.82 20.89
C ASN A 128 14.36 4.31 21.90
N LEU A 129 13.29 4.95 21.40
CA LEU A 129 12.20 5.51 22.20
C LEU A 129 11.36 4.40 22.84
N LYS A 130 10.98 4.60 24.11
CA LYS A 130 9.89 3.85 24.76
C LYS A 130 8.83 4.83 25.24
N GLY A 131 7.70 4.90 24.54
CA GLY A 131 6.57 5.75 24.88
C GLY A 131 5.43 4.94 25.49
N PHE A 132 5.05 5.27 26.73
CA PHE A 132 4.02 4.55 27.49
C PHE A 132 2.99 5.52 28.06
N GLN A 133 1.92 5.73 27.31
CA GLN A 133 0.79 6.54 27.73
C GLN A 133 -0.21 5.70 28.51
N ASP A 134 -1.09 6.36 29.25
CA ASP A 134 -2.13 5.66 30.00
C ASP A 134 -3.21 5.11 29.05
N LEU A 135 -3.99 4.13 29.52
CA LEU A 135 -5.04 3.48 28.72
C LEU A 135 -6.45 3.90 29.15
N TYR A 136 -6.57 5.03 29.85
CA TYR A 136 -7.81 5.51 30.45
C TYR A 136 -8.25 6.87 29.89
N LYS A 137 -7.34 7.65 29.34
CA LYS A 137 -7.57 9.01 28.85
C LYS A 137 -7.29 9.08 27.34
N ILE A 138 -8.29 9.48 26.55
CA ILE A 138 -8.15 9.74 25.10
C ILE A 138 -7.29 10.99 24.80
N GLU A 139 -6.94 11.21 23.53
CA GLU A 139 -6.06 12.29 23.05
C GLU A 139 -4.70 12.29 23.79
N ASN A 140 -4.09 11.11 23.91
CA ASN A 140 -2.81 10.90 24.58
C ASN A 140 -1.79 10.20 23.67
N ASP A 141 -1.66 10.70 22.45
CA ASP A 141 -0.79 10.16 21.42
C ASP A 141 0.67 10.03 21.92
N VAL A 142 1.42 9.03 21.44
CA VAL A 142 2.82 8.84 21.86
C VAL A 142 3.75 9.82 21.15
N ILE A 143 3.72 9.84 19.82
CA ILE A 143 4.57 10.71 19.00
C ILE A 143 3.81 11.31 17.82
N ASP A 144 3.90 12.63 17.71
CA ASP A 144 3.27 13.43 16.66
C ASP A 144 4.34 14.27 15.96
N ILE A 145 4.54 14.05 14.67
CA ILE A 145 5.39 14.89 13.82
C ILE A 145 4.51 15.95 13.16
N ASN A 146 4.75 17.22 13.48
CA ASN A 146 3.91 18.34 13.08
C ASN A 146 4.70 19.34 12.23
N GLU A 147 4.25 19.59 11.00
CA GLU A 147 4.80 20.64 10.12
C GLU A 147 6.34 20.63 10.07
N SER A 148 6.97 19.45 9.97
CA SER A 148 8.42 19.27 10.15
C SER A 148 9.03 18.51 8.97
N GLN A 149 10.33 18.70 8.71
CA GLN A 149 11.01 18.09 7.58
C GLN A 149 12.21 17.22 8.01
N ASN A 150 12.50 16.19 7.21
CA ASN A 150 13.66 15.31 7.39
C ASN A 150 13.70 14.68 8.80
N VAL A 151 12.65 13.93 9.12
CA VAL A 151 12.46 13.31 10.44
C VAL A 151 12.62 11.80 10.35
N LEU A 152 13.52 11.23 11.16
CA LEU A 152 13.68 9.79 11.32
C LEU A 152 13.30 9.35 12.72
N VAL A 153 12.29 8.50 12.83
CA VAL A 153 11.95 7.74 14.04
C VAL A 153 12.36 6.30 13.81
N LYS A 154 13.31 5.79 14.60
CA LYS A 154 13.86 4.44 14.43
C LYS A 154 13.97 3.65 15.73
N HIS A 155 13.63 2.36 15.70
CA HIS A 155 13.73 1.46 16.86
C HIS A 155 12.90 1.99 18.04
N ALA A 156 11.59 2.08 17.87
CA ALA A 156 10.68 2.71 18.83
C ALA A 156 9.59 1.75 19.31
N ILE A 157 9.20 1.89 20.58
CA ILE A 157 8.05 1.20 21.16
C ILE A 157 7.06 2.28 21.61
N ALA A 158 5.81 2.17 21.17
CA ALA A 158 4.73 3.09 21.52
C ALA A 158 3.50 2.31 22.00
N ILE A 159 2.99 2.70 23.17
CA ILE A 159 1.77 2.18 23.78
C ILE A 159 0.90 3.36 24.22
N SER A 160 -0.35 3.43 23.77
CA SER A 160 -1.30 4.51 24.10
C SER A 160 -2.76 4.07 24.06
N ASP A 161 -3.65 4.91 24.63
CA ASP A 161 -5.07 4.82 24.32
C ASP A 161 -5.34 5.37 22.91
N ASP A 162 -4.83 6.57 22.64
CA ASP A 162 -4.94 7.23 21.33
C ASP A 162 -3.81 6.85 20.37
N ASP A 163 -3.54 7.65 19.34
CA ASP A 163 -2.64 7.29 18.24
C ASP A 163 -1.18 7.01 18.72
N THR A 164 -0.54 5.94 18.25
CA THR A 164 0.88 5.72 18.61
C THR A 164 1.83 6.62 17.82
N TYR A 165 1.79 6.52 16.49
CA TYR A 165 2.65 7.29 15.60
C TYR A 165 1.77 8.11 14.68
N SER A 166 1.96 9.43 14.65
CA SER A 166 1.13 10.30 13.83
C SER A 166 1.93 11.39 13.12
N THR A 167 1.42 11.84 11.96
CA THR A 167 1.89 13.03 11.25
C THR A 167 0.74 14.00 11.04
N LYS A 168 0.96 15.30 11.31
CA LYS A 168 -0.11 16.32 11.28
C LYS A 168 0.39 17.67 10.76
N THR A 169 -0.51 18.47 10.21
CA THR A 169 -0.26 19.84 9.74
C THR A 169 -1.52 20.67 10.01
N TRP A 170 -1.39 21.88 10.57
CA TRP A 170 -2.51 22.62 11.20
C TRP A 170 -2.65 24.08 10.73
N LEU A 171 -3.81 24.68 10.98
CA LEU A 171 -4.13 26.07 10.56
C LEU A 171 -3.53 27.19 11.44
N GLN A 172 -2.62 26.89 12.37
CA GLN A 172 -2.18 27.84 13.41
C GLN A 172 -3.36 28.41 14.24
N THR A 173 -4.27 27.53 14.65
CA THR A 173 -5.43 27.84 15.50
C THR A 173 -5.49 26.90 16.69
N GLY A 174 -6.30 27.22 17.71
CA GLY A 174 -6.41 26.43 18.93
C GLY A 174 -5.03 26.19 19.56
N MET A 175 -4.60 24.91 19.61
CA MET A 175 -3.31 24.54 20.19
C MET A 175 -2.09 24.96 19.36
N SER A 176 -2.22 25.06 18.03
CA SER A 176 -1.13 25.53 17.17
C SER A 176 -1.06 27.05 17.05
N LYS A 177 -2.02 27.80 17.64
CA LYS A 177 -2.07 29.26 17.57
C LYS A 177 -0.78 29.96 17.97
N GLY A 178 -0.10 29.42 18.98
CA GLY A 178 1.15 29.97 19.52
C GLY A 178 2.42 29.41 18.90
N TRP A 179 2.33 28.54 17.89
CA TRP A 179 3.52 27.96 17.27
C TRP A 179 4.32 29.04 16.53
N PRO A 180 5.66 29.08 16.71
CA PRO A 180 6.53 30.08 16.12
C PRO A 180 6.67 29.87 14.62
N GLY A 181 6.91 30.96 13.87
CA GLY A 181 7.11 30.90 12.43
C GLY A 181 5.81 30.86 11.61
N ALA A 182 5.98 30.74 10.29
CA ALA A 182 4.89 30.54 9.35
C ALA A 182 4.40 29.08 9.37
N LEU A 183 3.25 28.83 8.76
CA LEU A 183 2.77 27.48 8.46
C LEU A 183 3.76 26.77 7.54
N GLU A 184 4.07 25.51 7.82
CA GLU A 184 4.99 24.71 7.02
C GLU A 184 4.34 23.39 6.58
N HIS A 185 4.76 22.86 5.43
CA HIS A 185 4.41 21.50 5.03
C HIS A 185 5.22 20.48 5.83
N LEU A 186 4.79 19.22 5.81
CA LEU A 186 5.54 18.11 6.37
C LEU A 186 6.19 17.32 5.23
N GLU A 187 7.48 17.00 5.36
CA GLU A 187 8.23 16.35 4.29
C GLU A 187 9.26 15.33 4.81
N ASN A 188 9.42 14.21 4.11
CA ASN A 188 10.50 13.24 4.35
C ASN A 188 10.51 12.73 5.81
N VAL A 189 9.41 12.10 6.21
CA VAL A 189 9.24 11.52 7.55
C VAL A 189 9.27 10.00 7.48
N VAL A 190 10.15 9.37 8.26
CA VAL A 190 10.32 7.92 8.26
C VAL A 190 10.10 7.35 9.66
N PHE A 191 9.20 6.38 9.77
CA PHE A 191 9.07 5.47 10.91
C PHE A 191 9.64 4.10 10.48
N ASP A 192 10.75 3.69 11.08
CA ASP A 192 11.49 2.47 10.73
C ASP A 192 11.70 1.60 11.97
N ASP A 193 11.41 0.30 11.93
CA ASP A 193 11.58 -0.59 13.09
C ASP A 193 10.78 -0.09 14.31
N ALA A 194 9.47 0.07 14.13
CA ALA A 194 8.56 0.60 15.14
C ALA A 194 7.54 -0.45 15.61
N PHE A 195 7.37 -0.56 16.92
CA PHE A 195 6.34 -1.36 17.55
C PHE A 195 5.19 -0.47 18.02
N ALA A 196 3.96 -0.85 17.68
CA ALA A 196 2.74 -0.15 18.03
C ALA A 196 1.77 -1.03 18.83
N TRP A 197 1.28 -0.49 19.94
CA TRP A 197 0.12 -1.00 20.67
C TRP A 197 -0.81 0.17 20.97
N THR A 198 -2.06 0.11 20.54
CA THR A 198 -2.99 1.21 20.78
C THR A 198 -4.43 0.73 20.89
N ARG A 199 -5.28 1.54 21.53
CA ARG A 199 -6.73 1.41 21.43
C ARG A 199 -7.32 2.19 20.25
N CYS A 200 -6.53 3.02 19.57
CA CYS A 200 -6.90 3.91 18.48
C CYS A 200 -6.10 3.59 17.19
N ALA A 201 -5.43 4.58 16.55
CA ALA A 201 -4.67 4.32 15.31
C ALA A 201 -3.18 4.04 15.55
N ALA A 202 -2.63 2.98 14.95
CA ALA A 202 -1.23 2.62 15.18
C ALA A 202 -0.28 3.54 14.40
N PHE A 203 -0.44 3.61 13.08
CA PHE A 203 0.29 4.54 12.22
C PHE A 203 -0.71 5.43 11.49
N LYS A 204 -0.65 6.73 11.74
CA LYS A 204 -1.63 7.69 11.23
C LYS A 204 -1.00 8.87 10.51
N ILE A 205 -1.49 9.18 9.33
CA ILE A 205 -1.25 10.41 8.60
C ILE A 205 -2.54 11.23 8.69
N GLY A 206 -2.58 12.24 9.56
CA GLY A 206 -3.80 13.02 9.87
C GLY A 206 -4.29 12.89 11.32
N MET A 207 -5.48 13.38 11.71
CA MET A 207 -6.54 14.01 10.91
C MET A 207 -6.12 15.35 10.29
N GLY A 208 -5.21 16.07 10.95
CA GLY A 208 -4.75 17.38 10.51
C GLY A 208 -3.89 17.27 9.27
N VAL A 209 -4.45 17.58 8.10
CA VAL A 209 -3.76 17.68 6.80
C VAL A 209 -4.11 19.06 6.22
N ALA A 210 -3.87 20.12 6.99
CA ALA A 210 -4.14 21.49 6.56
C ALA A 210 -3.11 22.00 5.53
N GLN A 211 -1.86 21.51 5.59
CA GLN A 211 -0.80 21.75 4.63
C GLN A 211 -0.39 20.41 3.99
N PRO A 212 0.45 20.42 2.93
CA PRO A 212 0.93 19.19 2.33
C PRO A 212 1.69 18.29 3.34
N GLN A 213 1.48 16.99 3.23
CA GLN A 213 2.27 15.94 3.88
C GLN A 213 2.86 15.03 2.79
N ILE A 214 4.17 15.11 2.57
CA ILE A 214 4.83 14.53 1.40
C ILE A 214 5.94 13.59 1.84
N GLY A 215 5.99 12.37 1.29
CA GLY A 215 7.10 11.46 1.56
C GLY A 215 7.11 10.89 2.97
N VAL A 216 5.98 10.32 3.41
CA VAL A 216 5.89 9.62 4.71
C VAL A 216 6.06 8.13 4.49
N THR A 217 7.08 7.54 5.12
CA THR A 217 7.36 6.09 5.01
C THR A 217 7.25 5.42 6.38
N ILE A 218 6.42 4.40 6.48
CA ILE A 218 6.36 3.47 7.61
C ILE A 218 6.89 2.14 7.12
N ARG A 219 7.95 1.62 7.74
CA ARG A 219 8.52 0.34 7.33
C ARG A 219 9.09 -0.53 8.44
N ASN A 220 9.26 -1.82 8.14
CA ASN A 220 9.88 -2.80 9.04
C ASN A 220 9.23 -2.83 10.42
N SER A 221 7.91 -2.67 10.49
CA SER A 221 7.20 -2.31 11.72
C SER A 221 6.18 -3.36 12.13
N TYR A 222 5.74 -3.31 13.38
CA TYR A 222 4.87 -4.32 13.95
C TYR A 222 3.73 -3.67 14.75
N VAL A 223 2.48 -3.95 14.36
CA VAL A 223 1.27 -3.54 15.09
C VAL A 223 0.75 -4.71 15.88
N TYR A 224 0.89 -4.68 17.21
CA TYR A 224 0.44 -5.78 18.07
C TYR A 224 -1.05 -5.71 18.45
N GLN A 225 -1.60 -4.51 18.52
CA GLN A 225 -3.00 -4.24 18.80
C GLN A 225 -3.34 -2.84 18.30
N SER A 226 -4.49 -2.70 17.64
CA SER A 226 -5.03 -1.39 17.24
C SER A 226 -6.54 -1.42 17.09
N ALA A 227 -7.15 -0.24 16.99
CA ALA A 227 -8.45 -0.10 16.36
C ALA A 227 -8.31 0.15 14.86
N ARG A 228 -7.33 0.96 14.47
CA ARG A 228 -7.03 1.30 13.07
C ARG A 228 -5.54 1.15 12.82
N ALA A 229 -5.10 0.10 12.13
CA ALA A 229 -3.66 -0.20 12.09
C ALA A 229 -2.88 0.83 11.24
N LEU A 230 -3.28 1.01 9.99
CA LEU A 230 -2.68 1.96 9.06
C LEU A 230 -3.76 2.95 8.64
N LEU A 231 -3.54 4.25 8.84
CA LEU A 231 -4.56 5.26 8.60
C LEU A 231 -3.98 6.48 7.89
N ILE A 232 -4.53 6.84 6.74
CA ILE A 232 -4.45 8.18 6.17
C ILE A 232 -5.83 8.81 6.34
N ASP A 233 -5.92 9.83 7.18
CA ASP A 233 -7.16 10.51 7.52
C ASP A 233 -7.02 11.99 7.15
N HIS A 234 -7.30 12.32 5.90
CA HIS A 234 -7.49 13.71 5.47
C HIS A 234 -8.93 14.15 5.76
N GLY A 235 -9.27 14.17 7.04
CA GLY A 235 -10.62 14.43 7.52
C GLY A 235 -10.95 15.91 7.79
N TYR A 236 -10.00 16.83 7.63
CA TYR A 236 -10.08 18.18 8.19
C TYR A 236 -10.97 19.15 7.38
N GLN A 237 -12.29 19.04 7.56
CA GLN A 237 -13.31 19.78 6.80
C GLN A 237 -13.34 21.31 7.00
N TYR A 238 -12.55 21.86 7.91
CA TYR A 238 -12.55 23.28 8.27
C TYR A 238 -11.26 23.97 7.87
N ASN A 239 -10.64 23.57 6.75
CA ASN A 239 -9.45 24.23 6.25
C ASN A 239 -9.80 25.65 5.75
N THR A 240 -9.24 26.66 6.40
CA THR A 240 -9.45 28.08 6.03
C THR A 240 -8.30 28.65 5.19
N LEU A 241 -7.34 27.82 4.78
CA LEU A 241 -6.24 28.27 3.94
C LEU A 241 -6.70 28.44 2.48
N PRO A 242 -6.04 29.31 1.70
CA PRO A 242 -6.35 29.47 0.28
C PRO A 242 -6.12 28.20 -0.56
N GLU A 243 -5.19 27.35 -0.12
CA GLU A 243 -4.84 26.08 -0.74
C GLU A 243 -5.15 24.94 0.26
N GLU A 244 -5.84 23.91 -0.22
CA GLU A 244 -6.14 22.72 0.58
C GLU A 244 -4.87 21.89 0.77
N GLY A 245 -4.70 21.29 1.96
CA GLY A 245 -3.62 20.34 2.18
C GLY A 245 -3.84 19.06 1.37
N TYR A 246 -2.81 18.22 1.27
CA TYR A 246 -2.89 16.93 0.58
C TYR A 246 -1.86 15.97 1.17
N ALA A 247 -2.05 14.67 0.93
CA ALA A 247 -1.08 13.64 1.31
C ALA A 247 -0.54 12.92 0.07
N GLN A 248 0.77 12.90 -0.10
CA GLN A 248 1.41 12.38 -1.31
C GLN A 248 2.66 11.56 -0.99
N ASN A 249 2.92 10.53 -1.80
CA ASN A 249 4.11 9.67 -1.70
C ASN A 249 4.19 8.99 -0.33
N ILE A 250 3.14 8.27 0.05
CA ILE A 250 3.04 7.58 1.33
C ILE A 250 3.38 6.10 1.13
N THR A 251 4.31 5.56 1.91
CA THR A 251 4.71 4.15 1.80
C THR A 251 4.48 3.42 3.12
N PHE A 252 3.76 2.30 3.05
CA PHE A 252 3.71 1.28 4.09
C PHE A 252 4.43 0.03 3.56
N GLU A 253 5.54 -0.37 4.19
CA GLU A 253 6.36 -1.48 3.69
C GLU A 253 6.79 -2.45 4.80
N ASN A 254 6.65 -3.76 4.59
CA ASN A 254 7.17 -4.77 5.51
C ASN A 254 6.62 -4.58 6.93
N ILE A 255 5.29 -4.67 7.05
CA ILE A 255 4.57 -4.45 8.31
C ILE A 255 3.78 -5.69 8.68
N ASP A 256 3.98 -6.18 9.90
CA ASP A 256 3.15 -7.23 10.50
C ASP A 256 2.08 -6.59 11.39
N ILE A 257 0.83 -6.97 11.18
CA ILE A 257 -0.33 -6.55 11.98
C ILE A 257 -0.89 -7.81 12.65
N GLU A 258 -0.75 -7.87 13.97
CA GLU A 258 -1.17 -9.00 14.79
C GLU A 258 -2.66 -8.94 15.08
N ARG A 259 -3.14 -7.80 15.61
CA ARG A 259 -4.53 -7.65 16.04
C ARG A 259 -5.10 -6.27 15.73
N VAL A 260 -6.35 -6.29 15.27
CA VAL A 260 -7.19 -5.11 15.07
C VAL A 260 -8.49 -5.35 15.84
N GLY A 261 -8.37 -5.65 17.14
CA GLY A 261 -9.48 -6.16 17.95
C GLY A 261 -10.23 -5.10 18.76
N ILE A 262 -9.96 -3.81 18.57
CA ILE A 262 -10.54 -2.73 19.38
C ILE A 262 -11.40 -1.82 18.49
N ASN A 263 -12.58 -1.42 18.96
CA ASN A 263 -13.38 -0.42 18.26
C ASN A 263 -13.30 0.94 18.96
N GLN A 264 -12.48 1.83 18.40
CA GLN A 264 -12.35 3.23 18.82
C GLN A 264 -12.26 4.09 17.56
N PHE A 265 -13.37 4.77 17.26
CA PHE A 265 -13.56 5.58 16.05
C PHE A 265 -13.44 4.80 14.74
N GLY A 266 -13.74 3.50 14.78
CA GLY A 266 -13.61 2.56 13.68
C GLY A 266 -12.83 1.32 14.09
N ASN A 267 -12.93 0.26 13.29
CA ASN A 267 -12.25 -0.99 13.59
C ASN A 267 -11.83 -1.74 12.31
N TYR A 268 -10.73 -1.31 11.71
CA TYR A 268 -10.26 -1.79 10.42
C TYR A 268 -8.74 -1.67 10.29
N TRP A 269 -8.07 -2.62 9.62
CA TRP A 269 -6.61 -2.57 9.52
C TRP A 269 -6.08 -1.46 8.61
N LEU A 270 -6.83 -1.02 7.59
CA LEU A 270 -6.44 0.07 6.69
C LEU A 270 -7.56 1.10 6.52
N GLY A 271 -7.22 2.37 6.69
CA GLY A 271 -8.06 3.51 6.32
C GLY A 271 -7.28 4.48 5.44
N VAL A 272 -7.87 4.90 4.33
CA VAL A 272 -7.43 6.02 3.51
C VAL A 272 -8.66 6.84 3.22
N SER A 273 -8.72 8.04 3.76
CA SER A 273 -9.87 8.90 3.56
C SER A 273 -9.53 10.35 3.31
N THR A 274 -10.31 10.96 2.43
CA THR A 274 -10.42 12.40 2.26
C THR A 274 -11.87 12.81 2.46
N SER A 275 -12.09 13.85 3.24
CA SER A 275 -13.41 14.50 3.39
C SER A 275 -13.40 15.94 2.85
N THR A 276 -12.35 16.30 2.12
CA THR A 276 -12.06 17.63 1.57
C THR A 276 -11.78 17.53 0.05
N SER A 277 -11.41 18.65 -0.58
CA SER A 277 -10.91 18.67 -1.96
C SER A 277 -9.43 18.28 -2.09
N GLY A 278 -8.74 18.03 -0.98
CA GLY A 278 -7.33 17.68 -0.98
C GLY A 278 -7.12 16.21 -1.31
N ASP A 279 -6.19 15.96 -2.22
CA ASP A 279 -5.94 14.63 -2.73
C ASP A 279 -5.13 13.78 -1.75
N VAL A 280 -5.43 12.48 -1.73
CA VAL A 280 -4.47 11.48 -1.25
C VAL A 280 -3.99 10.69 -2.47
N ASN A 281 -2.70 10.75 -2.78
CA ASN A 281 -2.16 10.13 -3.99
C ASN A 281 -0.79 9.46 -3.77
N ASN A 282 -0.45 8.55 -4.68
CA ASN A 282 0.77 7.73 -4.64
C ASN A 282 1.01 7.06 -3.27
N VAL A 283 0.06 6.21 -2.88
CA VAL A 283 0.13 5.45 -1.63
C VAL A 283 0.50 4.00 -1.96
N VAL A 284 1.63 3.54 -1.43
CA VAL A 284 2.17 2.20 -1.66
C VAL A 284 1.96 1.35 -0.40
N LEU A 285 1.34 0.18 -0.56
CA LEU A 285 1.32 -0.86 0.46
C LEU A 285 2.09 -2.08 -0.05
N LYS A 286 3.17 -2.45 0.63
CA LYS A 286 4.08 -3.53 0.24
C LYS A 286 4.36 -4.45 1.42
N ASN A 287 4.27 -5.76 1.22
CA ASN A 287 4.60 -6.77 2.24
C ASN A 287 3.89 -6.49 3.59
N ILE A 288 2.56 -6.32 3.54
CA ILE A 288 1.74 -6.13 4.74
C ILE A 288 1.11 -7.47 5.11
N ASN A 289 1.45 -8.00 6.28
CA ASN A 289 0.90 -9.25 6.78
C ASN A 289 -0.12 -8.95 7.88
N VAL A 290 -1.40 -9.25 7.64
CA VAL A 290 -2.50 -8.95 8.59
C VAL A 290 -3.09 -10.24 9.11
N ARG A 291 -3.03 -10.46 10.43
CA ARG A 291 -3.56 -11.66 11.09
C ARG A 291 -5.00 -11.50 11.57
N GLU A 292 -5.41 -10.28 11.93
CA GLU A 292 -6.78 -9.93 12.29
C GLU A 292 -7.17 -8.61 11.61
N LEU A 293 -8.26 -8.61 10.84
CA LEU A 293 -8.62 -7.51 9.94
C LEU A 293 -9.39 -6.36 10.61
N GLY A 294 -9.97 -6.62 11.79
CA GLY A 294 -11.00 -5.78 12.41
C GLY A 294 -12.41 -6.19 12.01
N SER A 295 -13.40 -5.70 12.76
CA SER A 295 -14.83 -5.98 12.57
C SER A 295 -15.49 -5.12 11.50
N GLU A 296 -14.84 -4.04 11.07
CA GLU A 296 -15.27 -3.18 9.98
C GLU A 296 -14.37 -3.38 8.76
N GLN A 297 -14.93 -3.17 7.57
CA GLN A 297 -14.13 -3.16 6.34
C GLN A 297 -13.12 -2.03 6.37
N SER A 298 -11.91 -2.35 5.91
CA SER A 298 -10.90 -1.33 5.59
C SER A 298 -11.42 -0.38 4.52
N ARG A 299 -11.14 0.90 4.70
CA ARG A 299 -11.79 1.99 3.98
C ARG A 299 -10.76 2.67 3.09
N ILE A 300 -11.01 2.75 1.79
CA ILE A 300 -10.27 3.63 0.89
C ILE A 300 -11.33 4.49 0.20
N SER A 301 -11.34 5.79 0.43
CA SER A 301 -12.33 6.68 -0.18
C SER A 301 -11.74 7.47 -1.34
N GLY A 302 -11.71 6.83 -2.51
CA GLY A 302 -11.71 7.45 -3.85
C GLY A 302 -11.38 6.45 -4.95
N ASN A 303 -11.50 6.88 -6.21
CA ASN A 303 -11.56 6.03 -7.40
C ASN A 303 -10.35 5.09 -7.55
N VAL A 304 -10.54 3.84 -7.13
CA VAL A 304 -9.77 2.68 -7.59
C VAL A 304 -10.76 1.54 -7.76
N SER A 305 -10.85 1.01 -8.98
CA SER A 305 -11.88 0.06 -9.42
C SER A 305 -11.79 -1.34 -8.77
N ASP A 306 -10.92 -1.57 -7.81
CA ASP A 306 -10.52 -2.93 -7.45
C ASP A 306 -11.05 -3.45 -6.11
N LEU A 307 -11.68 -2.65 -5.24
CA LEU A 307 -12.27 -3.16 -3.99
C LEU A 307 -13.50 -2.33 -3.55
N LYS A 308 -14.65 -2.99 -3.39
CA LYS A 308 -15.98 -2.43 -3.05
C LYS A 308 -15.95 -1.39 -1.88
N VAL A 309 -15.90 -0.08 -2.19
CA VAL A 309 -16.16 1.04 -1.26
C VAL A 309 -16.99 2.12 -1.97
N THR A 310 -17.88 2.84 -1.24
CA THR A 310 -18.68 3.95 -1.79
C THR A 310 -17.80 5.19 -2.05
N VAL A 311 -17.95 5.83 -3.23
CA VAL A 311 -16.94 6.71 -3.85
C VAL A 311 -17.24 8.21 -3.71
N ASN A 312 -16.19 9.01 -3.44
CA ASN A 312 -16.04 10.44 -3.76
C ASN A 312 -14.75 10.63 -4.63
N SER A 313 -14.62 11.71 -5.39
CA SER A 313 -13.72 11.87 -6.55
C SER A 313 -12.22 12.09 -6.30
N ASN A 314 -11.72 12.12 -5.06
CA ASN A 314 -10.43 12.75 -4.72
C ASN A 314 -9.33 11.80 -4.14
N VAL A 315 -9.36 10.48 -4.42
CA VAL A 315 -8.25 9.55 -4.07
C VAL A 315 -7.94 8.64 -5.26
N ASN A 316 -6.65 8.55 -5.62
CA ASN A 316 -6.13 7.78 -6.75
C ASN A 316 -4.84 7.03 -6.36
N GLY A 317 -4.58 5.86 -6.97
CA GLY A 317 -3.27 5.20 -6.93
C GLY A 317 -2.96 4.33 -5.71
N ILE A 318 -3.96 3.62 -5.16
CA ILE A 318 -3.71 2.61 -4.13
C ILE A 318 -3.37 1.28 -4.81
N ASN A 319 -2.11 0.86 -4.70
CA ASN A 319 -1.64 -0.44 -5.20
C ASN A 319 -1.61 -1.47 -4.07
N PHE A 320 -2.51 -2.44 -4.10
CA PHE A 320 -2.37 -3.67 -3.30
C PHE A 320 -1.42 -4.61 -4.03
N ALA A 321 -0.20 -4.76 -3.55
CA ALA A 321 0.81 -5.64 -4.13
C ALA A 321 0.51 -7.15 -3.90
N ASN A 322 -0.75 -7.58 -3.98
CA ASN A 322 -1.14 -9.00 -4.02
C ASN A 322 -0.98 -9.62 -5.42
N SER A 323 -0.62 -8.84 -6.44
CA SER A 323 0.02 -9.39 -7.62
C SER A 323 1.53 -9.25 -7.46
N LYS A 324 2.23 -10.38 -7.40
CA LYS A 324 3.68 -10.37 -7.66
C LYS A 324 3.87 -9.74 -9.03
N PRO A 325 4.65 -8.66 -9.18
CA PRO A 325 4.90 -8.08 -10.48
C PRO A 325 5.51 -9.15 -11.38
N LEU A 326 5.12 -9.14 -12.66
CA LEU A 326 5.69 -10.03 -13.67
C LEU A 326 7.17 -9.73 -13.84
N PHE A 327 7.50 -8.46 -13.67
CA PHE A 327 8.84 -7.92 -13.69
C PHE A 327 8.86 -6.60 -12.93
N SER A 328 9.93 -6.34 -12.21
CA SER A 328 10.17 -5.04 -11.57
C SER A 328 11.65 -4.78 -11.49
N ASP A 329 12.05 -3.53 -11.66
CA ASP A 329 13.42 -3.10 -11.51
C ASP A 329 13.47 -1.61 -11.13
N ASN A 330 14.12 -1.29 -10.02
CA ASN A 330 14.36 0.08 -9.58
C ASN A 330 15.83 0.50 -9.75
N PHE A 331 16.66 -0.37 -10.36
CA PHE A 331 18.08 -0.15 -10.67
C PHE A 331 18.99 0.21 -9.48
N GLU A 332 18.50 0.17 -8.24
CA GLU A 332 19.27 0.54 -7.06
C GLU A 332 20.41 -0.45 -6.73
N ASP A 333 20.33 -1.67 -7.25
CA ASP A 333 21.44 -2.63 -7.26
C ASP A 333 22.62 -2.18 -8.13
N GLY A 334 22.37 -1.31 -9.12
CA GLY A 334 23.38 -0.73 -10.01
C GLY A 334 23.75 -1.62 -11.18
N ASP A 335 22.90 -2.57 -11.55
CA ASP A 335 23.13 -3.40 -12.72
C ASP A 335 21.89 -3.48 -13.63
N THR A 336 22.04 -4.15 -14.78
CA THR A 336 20.97 -4.32 -15.76
C THR A 336 20.49 -5.78 -15.80
N ALA A 337 20.57 -6.50 -14.68
CA ALA A 337 20.14 -7.89 -14.62
C ALA A 337 18.65 -8.00 -15.01
N GLY A 338 18.32 -9.00 -15.83
CA GLY A 338 16.97 -9.16 -16.37
C GLY A 338 16.69 -8.36 -17.64
N TRP A 339 17.61 -7.49 -18.07
CA TRP A 339 17.51 -6.75 -19.34
C TRP A 339 18.50 -7.23 -20.40
N THR A 340 18.10 -7.13 -21.67
CA THR A 340 18.92 -7.43 -22.84
C THR A 340 19.08 -6.17 -23.68
N SER A 341 20.32 -5.67 -23.78
CA SER A 341 20.65 -4.56 -24.69
C SER A 341 20.55 -5.05 -26.14
N VAL A 342 19.68 -4.41 -26.92
CA VAL A 342 19.51 -4.69 -28.35
C VAL A 342 20.34 -3.71 -29.17
N THR A 343 20.23 -2.42 -28.88
CA THR A 343 21.08 -1.37 -29.44
C THR A 343 21.39 -0.30 -28.39
N GLY A 344 22.56 0.33 -28.50
CA GLY A 344 23.03 1.34 -27.54
C GLY A 344 23.83 0.74 -26.38
N GLY A 345 24.60 1.59 -25.71
CA GLY A 345 25.34 1.23 -24.50
C GLY A 345 24.50 1.58 -23.28
N TRP A 346 23.87 0.59 -22.67
CA TRP A 346 23.03 0.79 -21.48
C TRP A 346 23.84 0.57 -20.21
N THR A 347 23.70 1.50 -19.28
CA THR A 347 24.39 1.51 -17.98
C THR A 347 23.44 2.01 -16.90
N VAL A 348 23.82 1.81 -15.65
CA VAL A 348 23.07 2.31 -14.49
C VAL A 348 23.90 3.38 -13.75
N PRO A 349 23.95 4.62 -14.26
CA PRO A 349 24.61 5.72 -13.57
C PRO A 349 23.85 6.18 -12.32
N THR A 350 24.55 6.90 -11.45
CA THR A 350 23.95 7.65 -10.35
C THR A 350 23.42 9.00 -10.84
N ASP A 351 22.17 9.32 -10.52
CA ASP A 351 21.52 10.62 -10.76
C ASP A 351 21.03 11.16 -9.40
N GLY A 352 21.79 12.10 -8.82
CA GLY A 352 21.56 12.56 -7.46
C GLY A 352 21.89 11.47 -6.43
N THR A 353 20.90 11.03 -5.67
CA THR A 353 21.02 9.92 -4.69
C THR A 353 20.58 8.57 -5.24
N ASN A 354 19.98 8.55 -6.44
CA ASN A 354 19.35 7.35 -7.01
C ASN A 354 20.23 6.77 -8.10
N LYS A 355 19.98 5.51 -8.44
CA LYS A 355 20.52 4.87 -9.63
C LYS A 355 19.44 4.74 -10.68
N VAL A 356 19.79 5.02 -11.93
CA VAL A 356 18.83 5.08 -13.03
C VAL A 356 19.38 4.40 -14.26
N LEU A 357 18.52 3.79 -15.08
CA LEU A 357 18.93 3.21 -16.35
C LEU A 357 19.11 4.31 -17.42
N SER A 358 20.23 4.28 -18.16
CA SER A 358 20.48 5.23 -19.24
C SER A 358 21.27 4.62 -20.40
N SER A 359 21.02 5.14 -21.61
CA SER A 359 21.85 4.88 -22.81
C SER A 359 23.03 5.87 -22.97
N GLY A 360 23.23 6.74 -21.98
CA GLY A 360 24.33 7.71 -21.96
C GLY A 360 24.14 8.87 -22.93
N SER A 361 25.19 9.16 -23.71
CA SER A 361 25.24 10.31 -24.63
C SER A 361 24.78 9.99 -26.06
N GLN A 362 24.08 8.87 -26.26
CA GLN A 362 23.70 8.39 -27.59
C GLN A 362 22.54 9.23 -28.17
N THR A 363 22.69 9.70 -29.40
CA THR A 363 21.65 10.45 -30.15
C THR A 363 21.05 9.63 -31.30
N THR A 364 21.40 8.35 -31.37
CA THR A 364 20.83 7.37 -32.30
C THR A 364 19.91 6.41 -31.54
N THR A 365 19.14 5.59 -32.26
CA THR A 365 18.23 4.62 -31.65
C THR A 365 18.96 3.68 -30.67
N SER A 366 18.57 3.74 -29.41
CA SER A 366 18.93 2.79 -28.36
C SER A 366 17.68 2.03 -27.93
N LEU A 367 17.80 0.71 -27.78
CA LEU A 367 16.73 -0.20 -27.40
C LEU A 367 17.28 -1.23 -26.41
N ILE A 368 16.59 -1.37 -25.28
CA ILE A 368 16.83 -2.42 -24.28
C ILE A 368 15.50 -3.07 -23.96
N THR A 369 15.49 -4.39 -23.80
CA THR A 369 14.25 -5.17 -23.66
C THR A 369 14.34 -6.14 -22.49
N ALA A 370 13.20 -6.50 -21.94
CA ALA A 370 13.05 -7.57 -20.97
C ALA A 370 11.91 -8.48 -21.43
N ASN A 371 12.12 -9.79 -21.34
CA ASN A 371 11.16 -10.81 -21.78
C ASN A 371 10.72 -10.68 -23.27
N ALA A 372 11.62 -10.23 -24.16
CA ALA A 372 11.33 -10.13 -25.58
C ALA A 372 10.99 -11.50 -26.18
N GLY A 373 9.91 -11.56 -26.98
CA GLY A 373 9.38 -12.82 -27.51
C GLY A 373 8.58 -13.64 -26.49
N GLY A 374 8.41 -13.12 -25.26
CA GLY A 374 7.64 -13.76 -24.21
C GLY A 374 6.13 -13.84 -24.51
N SER A 375 5.43 -14.66 -23.73
CA SER A 375 4.00 -14.96 -23.90
C SER A 375 3.05 -14.00 -23.15
N TRP A 376 3.54 -12.86 -22.63
CA TRP A 376 2.67 -11.88 -21.96
C TRP A 376 1.68 -11.27 -22.94
N THR A 377 0.38 -11.38 -22.64
CA THR A 377 -0.72 -10.83 -23.45
C THR A 377 -1.26 -9.53 -22.86
N ASP A 378 -1.69 -9.60 -21.60
CA ASP A 378 -2.43 -8.58 -20.87
C ASP A 378 -1.68 -8.21 -19.58
N TYR A 379 -1.25 -6.97 -19.49
CA TYR A 379 -0.47 -6.45 -18.36
C TYR A 379 -0.53 -4.93 -18.31
N ALA A 380 -0.25 -4.37 -17.14
CA ALA A 380 0.13 -2.97 -17.02
C ALA A 380 1.65 -2.87 -16.96
N TYR A 381 2.23 -1.96 -17.73
CA TYR A 381 3.64 -1.61 -17.70
C TYR A 381 3.77 -0.13 -17.34
N GLU A 382 4.45 0.14 -16.24
CA GLU A 382 4.72 1.48 -15.70
C GLU A 382 6.23 1.66 -15.48
N ALA A 383 6.73 2.87 -15.75
CA ALA A 383 8.09 3.29 -15.44
C ALA A 383 8.17 4.81 -15.33
N ARG A 384 9.14 5.31 -14.57
CA ARG A 384 9.51 6.73 -14.58
C ARG A 384 10.45 7.03 -15.72
N VAL A 385 10.22 8.15 -16.40
CA VAL A 385 11.03 8.64 -17.53
C VAL A 385 11.41 10.09 -17.27
N LYS A 386 12.71 10.40 -17.24
CA LYS A 386 13.24 11.76 -17.15
C LYS A 386 13.95 12.15 -18.43
N MET A 387 13.53 13.29 -18.98
CA MET A 387 14.04 13.84 -20.23
C MET A 387 15.17 14.85 -19.93
N GLY A 388 16.38 14.58 -20.39
CA GLY A 388 17.55 15.41 -20.09
C GLY A 388 17.58 16.79 -20.76
N ILE A 389 16.83 16.99 -21.85
CA ILE A 389 16.75 18.22 -22.65
C ILE A 389 15.34 18.40 -23.23
N THR A 390 15.02 19.61 -23.70
CA THR A 390 13.74 19.92 -24.37
C THR A 390 13.62 19.35 -25.79
N ASP A 391 14.69 18.79 -26.37
CA ASP A 391 14.71 18.09 -27.65
C ASP A 391 15.06 16.59 -27.49
N ALA A 392 14.27 15.88 -26.69
CA ALA A 392 14.45 14.47 -26.40
C ALA A 392 13.22 13.62 -26.77
N ASN A 393 13.50 12.37 -27.16
CA ASN A 393 12.49 11.38 -27.53
C ASN A 393 12.78 10.07 -26.78
N ALA A 394 11.86 9.68 -25.91
CA ALA A 394 12.00 8.46 -25.13
C ALA A 394 10.65 7.91 -24.70
N GLY A 395 10.59 6.59 -24.56
CA GLY A 395 9.37 5.93 -24.15
C GLY A 395 9.56 4.50 -23.74
N ILE A 396 8.45 3.96 -23.28
CA ILE A 396 8.28 2.54 -22.99
C ILE A 396 7.93 1.81 -24.29
N VAL A 397 8.48 0.60 -24.46
CA VAL A 397 8.04 -0.33 -25.50
C VAL A 397 7.40 -1.56 -24.86
N PHE A 398 6.35 -2.08 -25.50
CA PHE A 398 5.56 -3.20 -24.99
C PHE A 398 5.10 -4.09 -26.15
N ARG A 399 4.69 -5.32 -25.82
CA ARG A 399 4.53 -6.43 -26.78
C ARG A 399 5.75 -6.62 -27.65
N VAL A 400 6.92 -6.52 -27.03
CA VAL A 400 8.20 -6.69 -27.70
C VAL A 400 8.37 -8.16 -28.06
N GLN A 401 8.37 -8.46 -29.35
CA GLN A 401 8.74 -9.78 -29.87
C GLN A 401 10.24 -9.82 -30.17
N ASP A 402 10.75 -8.76 -30.81
CA ASP A 402 12.16 -8.60 -31.17
C ASP A 402 12.48 -7.12 -31.47
N ALA A 403 13.67 -6.85 -32.01
CA ALA A 403 14.15 -5.51 -32.34
C ALA A 403 13.33 -4.76 -33.41
N ASN A 404 12.50 -5.47 -34.18
CA ASN A 404 11.73 -4.98 -35.31
C ASN A 404 10.21 -4.94 -35.02
N ASN A 405 9.76 -5.64 -33.96
CA ASN A 405 8.35 -5.90 -33.68
C ASN A 405 8.01 -5.52 -32.22
N TYR A 406 7.38 -4.35 -32.04
CA TYR A 406 6.93 -3.81 -30.74
C TYR A 406 5.92 -2.66 -30.91
N TYR A 407 5.18 -2.32 -29.85
CA TYR A 407 4.52 -1.01 -29.71
C TYR A 407 5.38 -0.09 -28.86
N MET A 408 5.26 1.21 -29.07
CA MET A 408 6.01 2.23 -28.34
C MET A 408 5.11 3.38 -27.94
N TYR A 409 5.07 3.68 -26.65
CA TYR A 409 4.45 4.90 -26.13
C TYR A 409 5.54 5.83 -25.62
N ARG A 410 5.67 7.01 -26.23
CA ARG A 410 6.80 7.93 -25.96
C ARG A 410 6.37 9.36 -25.68
N ILE A 411 7.22 10.04 -24.92
CA ILE A 411 7.27 11.49 -24.83
C ILE A 411 8.17 11.98 -25.97
N ASN A 412 7.64 12.91 -26.77
CA ASN A 412 8.37 13.66 -27.79
C ASN A 412 8.37 15.13 -27.36
N SER A 413 9.43 15.55 -26.67
CA SER A 413 9.49 16.91 -26.14
C SER A 413 9.72 17.95 -27.24
N SER A 414 10.35 17.58 -28.35
CA SER A 414 10.66 18.51 -29.44
C SER A 414 9.43 18.95 -30.21
N ASN A 415 8.49 18.03 -30.41
CA ASN A 415 7.19 18.32 -31.03
C ASN A 415 6.07 18.57 -30.01
N GLN A 416 6.38 18.55 -28.71
CA GLN A 416 5.43 18.72 -27.60
C GLN A 416 4.21 17.78 -27.72
N LYS A 417 4.48 16.48 -27.87
CA LYS A 417 3.45 15.45 -28.02
C LYS A 417 3.77 14.20 -27.23
N LEU A 418 2.71 13.50 -26.85
CA LEU A 418 2.74 12.08 -26.56
C LEU A 418 2.39 11.33 -27.83
N GLU A 419 3.12 10.26 -28.13
CA GLU A 419 2.94 9.50 -29.36
C GLU A 419 2.91 8.00 -29.08
N LEU A 420 1.95 7.33 -29.72
CA LEU A 420 1.86 5.88 -29.76
C LEU A 420 2.21 5.41 -31.17
N TYR A 421 3.17 4.50 -31.25
CA TYR A 421 3.65 3.89 -32.49
C TYR A 421 3.49 2.37 -32.44
N LYS A 422 3.40 1.79 -33.63
CA LYS A 422 3.65 0.37 -33.87
C LYS A 422 4.88 0.19 -34.76
N SER A 423 5.72 -0.77 -34.43
CA SER A 423 6.80 -1.26 -35.29
C SER A 423 6.44 -2.67 -35.72
N VAL A 424 6.25 -2.90 -37.03
CA VAL A 424 5.99 -4.23 -37.60
C VAL A 424 6.98 -4.45 -38.73
N ASN A 425 7.77 -5.52 -38.68
CA ASN A 425 8.86 -5.79 -39.62
C ASN A 425 9.84 -4.60 -39.76
N GLY A 426 10.08 -3.88 -38.66
CA GLY A 426 10.99 -2.72 -38.61
C GLY A 426 10.39 -1.42 -39.16
N GLN A 427 9.16 -1.46 -39.67
CA GLN A 427 8.45 -0.27 -40.14
C GLN A 427 7.72 0.40 -38.98
N LEU A 428 8.20 1.57 -38.56
CA LEU A 428 7.64 2.35 -37.47
C LEU A 428 6.51 3.26 -37.99
N THR A 429 5.28 3.04 -37.53
CA THR A 429 4.06 3.75 -37.93
C THR A 429 3.39 4.41 -36.73
N SER A 430 3.07 5.70 -36.81
CA SER A 430 2.31 6.41 -35.77
C SER A 430 0.85 5.95 -35.82
N VAL A 431 0.25 5.63 -34.67
CA VAL A 431 -1.15 5.18 -34.56
C VAL A 431 -2.03 6.15 -33.78
N ALA A 432 -1.44 6.90 -32.85
CA ALA A 432 -2.13 7.96 -32.11
C ALA A 432 -1.12 8.99 -31.59
N ASN A 433 -1.56 10.23 -31.39
CA ASN A 433 -0.81 11.25 -30.69
C ASN A 433 -1.75 12.25 -30.00
N THR A 434 -1.26 12.89 -28.94
CA THR A 434 -1.97 13.96 -28.22
C THR A 434 -0.97 15.03 -27.77
N PRO A 435 -1.34 16.32 -27.68
CA PRO A 435 -0.45 17.38 -27.19
C PRO A 435 0.05 17.10 -25.76
N PHE A 436 1.33 17.37 -25.53
CA PHE A 436 1.95 17.24 -24.20
C PHE A 436 3.27 18.01 -24.12
N THR A 437 3.41 18.90 -23.14
CA THR A 437 4.62 19.69 -22.95
C THR A 437 5.40 19.14 -21.76
N ALA A 438 6.50 18.42 -22.05
CA ALA A 438 7.42 17.94 -21.02
C ALA A 438 8.32 19.07 -20.53
N GLN A 439 8.57 19.11 -19.23
CA GLN A 439 9.53 19.98 -18.57
C GLN A 439 10.90 19.30 -18.54
N GLU A 440 11.96 20.09 -18.72
CA GLU A 440 13.33 19.60 -18.69
C GLU A 440 13.67 19.02 -17.31
N LYS A 441 14.32 17.84 -17.29
CA LYS A 441 14.79 17.14 -16.08
C LYS A 441 13.70 16.72 -15.09
N GLN A 442 12.43 16.88 -15.43
CA GLN A 442 11.32 16.33 -14.67
C GLN A 442 11.15 14.83 -14.97
N PHE A 443 10.91 14.04 -13.92
CA PHE A 443 10.42 12.68 -14.07
C PHE A 443 8.92 12.67 -14.33
N TYR A 444 8.51 11.83 -15.28
CA TYR A 444 7.13 11.52 -15.59
C TYR A 444 6.89 10.03 -15.38
N THR A 445 5.78 9.66 -14.73
CA THR A 445 5.35 8.26 -14.66
C THR A 445 4.59 7.92 -15.93
N VAL A 446 5.18 7.11 -16.79
CA VAL A 446 4.61 6.68 -18.07
C VAL A 446 4.06 5.27 -17.92
N LYS A 447 2.80 5.06 -18.30
CA LYS A 447 2.12 3.77 -18.14
C LYS A 447 1.36 3.36 -19.40
N ALA A 448 1.44 2.08 -19.74
CA ALA A 448 0.56 1.44 -20.71
C ALA A 448 -0.19 0.28 -20.02
N VAL A 449 -1.52 0.24 -20.18
CA VAL A 449 -2.38 -0.87 -19.74
C VAL A 449 -2.89 -1.60 -20.97
N ILE A 450 -2.50 -2.87 -21.11
CA ILE A 450 -2.81 -3.72 -22.25
C ILE A 450 -3.87 -4.74 -21.81
N LYS A 451 -5.06 -4.68 -22.42
CA LYS A 451 -6.20 -5.57 -22.14
C LYS A 451 -6.76 -6.12 -23.45
N GLY A 452 -6.50 -7.37 -23.78
CA GLY A 452 -6.84 -7.96 -25.06
C GLY A 452 -6.24 -7.16 -26.21
N ASN A 453 -7.07 -6.47 -26.99
CA ASN A 453 -6.60 -5.58 -28.06
C ASN A 453 -6.77 -4.08 -27.74
N LYS A 454 -7.14 -3.73 -26.52
CA LYS A 454 -7.21 -2.34 -26.05
C LYS A 454 -5.92 -1.96 -25.34
N ILE A 455 -5.40 -0.79 -25.69
CA ILE A 455 -4.21 -0.19 -25.08
C ILE A 455 -4.59 1.18 -24.54
N PHE A 456 -4.38 1.38 -23.24
CA PHE A 456 -4.63 2.64 -22.54
C PHE A 456 -3.29 3.21 -22.08
N CYS A 457 -2.99 4.45 -22.44
CA CYS A 457 -1.70 5.09 -22.17
C CYS A 457 -1.90 6.29 -21.24
N TYR A 458 -1.09 6.39 -20.19
CA TYR A 458 -1.19 7.38 -19.13
C TYR A 458 0.14 8.10 -18.92
N VAL A 459 0.06 9.34 -18.44
CA VAL A 459 1.18 10.07 -17.84
C VAL A 459 0.73 10.61 -16.50
N ASP A 460 1.52 10.37 -15.45
CA ASP A 460 1.26 10.79 -14.07
C ASP A 460 -0.15 10.40 -13.58
N GLY A 461 -0.59 9.20 -13.96
CA GLY A 461 -1.90 8.64 -13.60
C GLY A 461 -3.08 9.13 -14.45
N GLU A 462 -2.91 10.16 -15.27
CA GLU A 462 -3.98 10.68 -16.13
C GLU A 462 -4.04 9.91 -17.46
N LEU A 463 -5.23 9.47 -17.88
CA LEU A 463 -5.43 8.79 -19.18
C LEU A 463 -5.22 9.81 -20.32
N LYS A 464 -4.20 9.57 -21.14
CA LYS A 464 -3.86 10.46 -22.27
C LYS A 464 -4.34 9.93 -23.61
N MET A 465 -4.34 8.61 -23.80
CA MET A 465 -4.77 7.98 -25.05
C MET A 465 -5.38 6.60 -24.82
N GLU A 466 -6.34 6.25 -25.67
CA GLU A 466 -6.84 4.88 -25.86
C GLU A 466 -6.67 4.51 -27.34
N TRP A 467 -6.18 3.30 -27.60
CA TRP A 467 -6.07 2.75 -28.94
C TRP A 467 -6.52 1.30 -28.98
N THR A 468 -7.08 0.89 -30.11
CA THR A 468 -7.48 -0.50 -30.37
C THR A 468 -6.53 -1.11 -31.39
N ASN A 469 -5.70 -2.03 -30.90
CA ASN A 469 -4.78 -2.81 -31.70
C ASN A 469 -5.52 -3.78 -32.66
N PRO A 470 -5.10 -3.89 -33.93
CA PRO A 470 -5.53 -4.99 -34.78
C PRO A 470 -5.17 -6.35 -34.17
N VAL A 471 -6.15 -7.25 -34.07
CA VAL A 471 -5.96 -8.61 -33.51
C VAL A 471 -5.04 -9.50 -34.35
N THR A 472 -4.77 -9.11 -35.59
CA THR A 472 -3.87 -9.79 -36.53
C THR A 472 -2.40 -9.34 -36.41
N GLU A 473 -2.10 -8.37 -35.54
CA GLU A 473 -0.74 -7.84 -35.33
C GLU A 473 -0.15 -8.39 -34.01
N LEU A 474 0.72 -7.62 -33.34
CA LEU A 474 1.41 -8.07 -32.13
C LEU A 474 0.39 -8.18 -30.98
N THR A 475 0.18 -9.40 -30.49
CA THR A 475 -0.74 -9.71 -29.40
C THR A 475 -0.03 -10.18 -28.13
N THR A 476 1.26 -10.48 -28.23
CA THR A 476 2.12 -10.91 -27.13
C THR A 476 3.47 -10.21 -27.19
N GLY A 477 4.17 -10.23 -26.06
CA GLY A 477 5.58 -9.87 -25.99
C GLY A 477 5.94 -9.13 -24.71
N GLY A 478 7.23 -9.03 -24.46
CA GLY A 478 7.79 -8.37 -23.28
C GLY A 478 7.72 -6.85 -23.33
N ILE A 479 8.60 -6.25 -22.55
CA ILE A 479 8.71 -4.80 -22.38
C ILE A 479 10.11 -4.31 -22.75
N GLY A 480 10.30 -3.00 -22.70
CA GLY A 480 11.59 -2.38 -22.96
C GLY A 480 11.55 -0.87 -22.81
N PHE A 481 12.69 -0.27 -23.11
CA PHE A 481 12.83 1.17 -23.30
C PHE A 481 13.44 1.45 -24.66
N ARG A 482 12.96 2.52 -25.29
CA ARG A 482 13.53 3.03 -26.53
C ARG A 482 13.74 4.52 -26.43
N THR A 483 14.92 4.98 -26.86
CA THR A 483 15.23 6.41 -26.99
C THR A 483 16.06 6.67 -28.23
N THR A 484 15.98 7.90 -28.75
CA THR A 484 16.86 8.42 -29.80
C THR A 484 17.62 9.67 -29.32
N SER A 485 17.73 9.85 -28.00
CA SER A 485 18.23 11.09 -27.40
C SER A 485 19.13 10.81 -26.21
N ALA A 486 20.15 11.66 -26.06
CA ALA A 486 21.09 11.60 -24.97
C ALA A 486 20.44 12.06 -23.65
N GLY A 487 20.97 11.58 -22.52
CA GLY A 487 20.60 12.08 -21.19
C GLY A 487 19.17 11.73 -20.75
N VAL A 488 18.59 10.68 -21.32
CA VAL A 488 17.32 10.12 -20.86
C VAL A 488 17.59 9.11 -19.74
N HIS A 489 16.82 9.21 -18.67
CA HIS A 489 16.86 8.28 -17.54
C HIS A 489 15.53 7.54 -17.39
N PHE A 490 15.61 6.25 -17.10
CA PHE A 490 14.47 5.39 -16.79
C PHE A 490 14.64 4.80 -15.41
N ASP A 491 13.54 4.66 -14.67
CA ASP A 491 13.56 4.22 -13.28
C ASP A 491 12.22 3.60 -12.85
N ASP A 492 12.18 2.92 -11.71
CA ASP A 492 10.99 2.32 -11.07
C ASP A 492 10.07 1.56 -12.04
N VAL A 493 10.65 0.59 -12.72
CA VAL A 493 9.94 -0.29 -13.66
C VAL A 493 9.05 -1.24 -12.88
N THR A 494 7.78 -1.31 -13.25
CA THR A 494 6.85 -2.29 -12.72
C THR A 494 5.94 -2.81 -13.83
N VAL A 495 5.87 -4.14 -13.96
CA VAL A 495 4.92 -4.84 -14.82
C VAL A 495 4.00 -5.68 -13.95
N THR A 496 2.69 -5.45 -14.03
CA THR A 496 1.69 -6.19 -13.23
C THR A 496 0.69 -6.92 -14.11
N PRO A 497 0.21 -8.10 -13.70
CA PRO A 497 -0.91 -8.75 -14.37
C PRO A 497 -2.19 -7.94 -14.17
N ILE A 498 -3.15 -8.09 -15.08
CA ILE A 498 -4.46 -7.45 -14.95
C ILE A 498 -5.33 -8.26 -13.99
N LEU A 499 -5.85 -7.63 -12.93
CA LEU A 499 -6.88 -8.23 -12.08
C LEU A 499 -8.18 -8.34 -12.86
N LEU A 500 -8.71 -9.55 -12.99
CA LEU A 500 -9.99 -9.82 -13.65
C LEU A 500 -11.12 -9.98 -12.64
N PHE A 501 -10.84 -10.59 -11.48
CA PHE A 501 -11.80 -10.80 -10.41
C PHE A 501 -11.08 -11.16 -9.10
N SER A 502 -11.63 -10.74 -7.97
CA SER A 502 -11.22 -11.25 -6.67
C SER A 502 -12.37 -11.26 -5.67
N ASP A 503 -12.37 -12.24 -4.78
CA ASP A 503 -13.27 -12.28 -3.64
C ASP A 503 -12.62 -13.06 -2.49
N ASN A 504 -12.43 -12.40 -1.34
CA ASN A 504 -11.95 -13.01 -0.10
C ASN A 504 -13.10 -13.23 0.91
N PHE A 505 -14.36 -13.02 0.49
CA PHE A 505 -15.57 -13.21 1.30
C PHE A 505 -15.65 -12.44 2.62
N GLU A 506 -14.71 -11.53 2.89
CA GLU A 506 -14.67 -10.72 4.11
C GLU A 506 -15.81 -9.70 4.19
N ASP A 507 -16.50 -9.46 3.07
CA ASP A 507 -17.74 -8.68 3.03
C ASP A 507 -18.98 -9.46 3.55
N GLY A 508 -18.80 -10.71 3.95
CA GLY A 508 -19.83 -11.52 4.59
C GLY A 508 -20.96 -11.95 3.67
N ASN A 509 -20.83 -11.76 2.36
CA ASN A 509 -21.89 -12.02 1.41
C ASN A 509 -21.36 -12.77 0.16
N THR A 510 -22.28 -13.15 -0.71
CA THR A 510 -21.97 -13.83 -1.97
C THR A 510 -22.25 -12.91 -3.18
N THR A 511 -22.26 -11.60 -2.99
CA THR A 511 -22.52 -10.63 -4.07
C THR A 511 -21.42 -10.73 -5.12
N GLY A 512 -21.83 -11.03 -6.36
CA GLY A 512 -20.93 -11.34 -7.48
C GLY A 512 -20.94 -12.82 -7.85
N TRP A 513 -21.52 -13.67 -7.00
CA TRP A 513 -21.65 -15.11 -7.21
C TRP A 513 -23.09 -15.53 -7.48
N ALA A 514 -23.26 -16.45 -8.44
CA ALA A 514 -24.53 -17.05 -8.80
C ALA A 514 -24.47 -18.56 -8.51
N SER A 515 -25.29 -19.00 -7.55
CA SER A 515 -25.44 -20.42 -7.20
C SER A 515 -26.30 -21.12 -8.24
N ALA A 516 -25.78 -22.18 -8.86
CA ALA A 516 -26.57 -23.08 -9.69
C ALA A 516 -27.19 -24.21 -8.86
N SER A 517 -26.48 -24.67 -7.81
CA SER A 517 -26.95 -25.73 -6.91
C SER A 517 -26.21 -25.72 -5.59
N GLY A 518 -26.80 -26.36 -4.58
CA GLY A 518 -26.27 -26.43 -3.22
C GLY A 518 -26.78 -25.32 -2.30
N SER A 519 -26.17 -25.25 -1.13
CA SER A 519 -26.51 -24.26 -0.10
C SER A 519 -25.22 -23.55 0.30
N TRP A 520 -25.01 -22.39 -0.30
CA TRP A 520 -23.81 -21.57 -0.15
C TRP A 520 -24.08 -20.40 0.76
N SER A 521 -23.17 -20.15 1.70
CA SER A 521 -23.25 -19.05 2.65
C SER A 521 -21.86 -18.70 3.14
N VAL A 522 -21.62 -17.41 3.40
CA VAL A 522 -20.40 -17.01 4.09
C VAL A 522 -20.53 -17.31 5.58
N THR A 523 -19.53 -18.00 6.14
CA THR A 523 -19.47 -18.40 7.56
C THR A 523 -18.12 -18.00 8.15
N THR A 524 -18.01 -17.92 9.47
CA THR A 524 -16.74 -17.62 10.14
C THR A 524 -15.96 -18.89 10.48
N ASP A 525 -14.70 -18.95 10.09
CA ASP A 525 -13.71 -20.00 10.36
C ASP A 525 -12.33 -19.36 10.60
N GLY A 526 -12.21 -18.64 11.71
CA GLY A 526 -11.12 -17.68 11.90
C GLY A 526 -11.39 -16.39 11.12
N THR A 527 -11.39 -16.47 9.79
CA THR A 527 -11.79 -15.42 8.84
C THR A 527 -13.19 -15.71 8.24
N LYS A 528 -13.73 -14.85 7.38
CA LYS A 528 -15.01 -15.12 6.71
C LYS A 528 -14.73 -15.90 5.43
N VAL A 529 -15.38 -17.04 5.29
CA VAL A 529 -15.13 -17.96 4.17
C VAL A 529 -16.43 -18.41 3.54
N LEU A 530 -16.40 -18.66 2.24
CA LEU A 530 -17.54 -19.23 1.53
C LEU A 530 -17.67 -20.71 1.88
N THR A 531 -18.76 -21.09 2.54
CA THR A 531 -19.02 -22.49 2.91
C THR A 531 -20.20 -23.05 2.16
N GLN A 532 -20.05 -24.30 1.74
CA GLN A 532 -21.12 -25.12 1.20
C GLN A 532 -21.58 -26.12 2.26
N ASN A 533 -22.91 -26.26 2.44
CA ASN A 533 -23.49 -27.09 3.50
C ASN A 533 -24.42 -28.24 3.03
N ASN A 534 -24.33 -28.65 1.76
CA ASN A 534 -25.17 -29.70 1.19
C ASN A 534 -24.33 -30.96 0.88
N SER A 535 -24.85 -32.16 1.10
CA SER A 535 -24.14 -33.41 0.76
C SER A 535 -24.25 -33.81 -0.72
N ALA A 536 -25.13 -33.16 -1.49
CA ALA A 536 -25.25 -33.32 -2.93
C ALA A 536 -24.20 -32.49 -3.71
N THR A 537 -24.16 -32.69 -5.03
CA THR A 537 -23.35 -31.83 -5.91
C THR A 537 -23.83 -30.38 -5.79
N ALA A 538 -22.89 -29.47 -5.56
CA ALA A 538 -23.14 -28.04 -5.47
C ALA A 538 -22.17 -27.27 -6.35
N LEU A 539 -22.67 -26.20 -6.95
CA LEU A 539 -21.95 -25.38 -7.91
C LEU A 539 -22.35 -23.91 -7.76
N ILE A 540 -21.35 -23.04 -7.67
CA ILE A 540 -21.51 -21.58 -7.62
C ILE A 540 -20.49 -20.94 -8.56
N THR A 541 -20.88 -19.89 -9.27
CA THR A 541 -20.06 -19.26 -10.33
C THR A 541 -19.96 -17.76 -10.16
N ALA A 542 -18.89 -17.16 -10.65
CA ALA A 542 -18.70 -15.71 -10.68
C ALA A 542 -17.88 -15.28 -11.90
N GLY A 543 -17.86 -13.97 -12.15
CA GLY A 543 -17.07 -13.37 -13.20
C GLY A 543 -17.67 -13.49 -14.61
N ASP A 544 -16.85 -13.09 -15.58
CA ASP A 544 -17.19 -13.01 -17.00
C ASP A 544 -16.69 -14.23 -17.78
N ALA A 545 -17.03 -14.28 -19.08
CA ALA A 545 -16.56 -15.32 -19.98
C ALA A 545 -15.13 -15.05 -20.47
N TRP A 546 -14.13 -15.33 -19.62
CA TRP A 546 -12.72 -15.20 -19.99
C TRP A 546 -12.20 -16.43 -20.74
N THR A 547 -11.21 -16.22 -21.60
CA THR A 547 -10.53 -17.27 -22.36
C THR A 547 -9.31 -17.80 -21.60
N ASP A 548 -8.38 -16.91 -21.30
CA ASP A 548 -7.08 -17.22 -20.70
C ASP A 548 -6.92 -16.43 -19.40
N TYR A 549 -6.48 -17.10 -18.34
CA TYR A 549 -6.31 -16.53 -16.99
C TYR A 549 -5.64 -17.54 -16.06
N THR A 550 -5.18 -17.07 -14.91
CA THR A 550 -4.99 -17.91 -13.74
C THR A 550 -6.14 -17.73 -12.78
N TYR A 551 -6.71 -18.83 -12.29
CA TYR A 551 -7.69 -18.83 -11.21
C TYR A 551 -7.13 -19.59 -10.02
N GLU A 552 -6.95 -18.88 -8.91
CA GLU A 552 -6.48 -19.40 -7.63
C GLU A 552 -7.54 -19.22 -6.55
N ALA A 553 -7.60 -20.16 -5.62
CA ALA A 553 -8.42 -20.05 -4.42
C ALA A 553 -7.89 -20.98 -3.33
N LYS A 554 -8.21 -20.67 -2.07
CA LYS A 554 -8.03 -21.58 -0.95
C LYS A 554 -9.23 -22.51 -0.81
N VAL A 555 -8.97 -23.76 -0.45
CA VAL A 555 -9.99 -24.77 -0.14
C VAL A 555 -9.64 -25.50 1.16
N LYS A 556 -10.64 -25.68 2.02
CA LYS A 556 -10.57 -26.47 3.25
C LYS A 556 -11.68 -27.51 3.25
N MET A 557 -11.33 -28.75 3.58
CA MET A 557 -12.27 -29.87 3.64
C MET A 557 -12.29 -30.48 5.05
N PRO A 558 -13.47 -30.64 5.68
CA PRO A 558 -13.57 -31.05 7.07
C PRO A 558 -13.52 -32.57 7.29
N ILE A 559 -13.70 -33.36 6.23
CA ILE A 559 -13.86 -34.82 6.31
C ILE A 559 -12.96 -35.56 5.30
N ALA A 560 -12.58 -36.79 5.66
CA ALA A 560 -11.64 -37.63 4.91
C ALA A 560 -12.18 -38.19 3.57
N ASN A 561 -13.46 -37.99 3.26
CA ASN A 561 -14.08 -38.42 2.00
C ASN A 561 -14.62 -37.27 1.16
N ALA A 562 -14.14 -36.04 1.41
CA ALA A 562 -14.58 -34.86 0.69
C ALA A 562 -14.03 -34.81 -0.75
N ASN A 563 -14.80 -34.18 -1.64
CA ASN A 563 -14.37 -33.81 -2.99
C ASN A 563 -14.71 -32.34 -3.26
N ALA A 564 -13.69 -31.51 -3.42
CA ALA A 564 -13.87 -30.07 -3.59
C ALA A 564 -12.80 -29.47 -4.50
N GLY A 565 -13.19 -28.45 -5.26
CA GLY A 565 -12.27 -27.78 -6.16
C GLY A 565 -12.83 -26.53 -6.80
N ILE A 566 -11.98 -25.97 -7.66
CA ILE A 566 -12.33 -24.87 -8.55
C ILE A 566 -12.88 -25.41 -9.86
N ILE A 567 -13.83 -24.67 -10.43
CA ILE A 567 -14.30 -24.85 -11.80
C ILE A 567 -13.98 -23.61 -12.63
N PHE A 568 -13.72 -23.82 -13.90
CA PHE A 568 -13.28 -22.77 -14.82
C PHE A 568 -13.75 -23.07 -16.25
N ARG A 569 -13.77 -22.02 -17.08
CA ARG A 569 -14.46 -21.97 -18.38
C ARG A 569 -15.90 -22.49 -18.29
N VAL A 570 -16.59 -22.10 -17.22
CA VAL A 570 -17.97 -22.52 -16.96
C VAL A 570 -18.90 -21.79 -17.92
N GLN A 571 -19.58 -22.54 -18.77
CA GLN A 571 -20.64 -22.03 -19.65
C GLN A 571 -22.02 -22.23 -19.00
N ASN A 572 -22.20 -23.36 -18.32
CA ASN A 572 -23.39 -23.73 -17.55
C ASN A 572 -23.08 -24.95 -16.66
N GLU A 573 -24.07 -25.43 -15.91
CA GLU A 573 -23.94 -26.58 -14.99
C GLU A 573 -23.56 -27.91 -15.64
N ASN A 574 -23.61 -28.01 -16.98
CA ASN A 574 -23.25 -29.21 -17.73
C ASN A 574 -21.90 -29.08 -18.45
N ASN A 575 -21.33 -27.87 -18.55
CA ASN A 575 -20.19 -27.53 -19.38
C ASN A 575 -19.17 -26.67 -18.62
N TYR A 576 -18.11 -27.32 -18.11
CA TYR A 576 -17.01 -26.69 -17.37
C TYR A 576 -15.79 -27.61 -17.29
N TYR A 577 -14.62 -27.05 -16.97
CA TYR A 577 -13.49 -27.82 -16.42
C TYR A 577 -13.46 -27.72 -14.90
N MET A 578 -12.87 -28.73 -14.25
CA MET A 578 -12.78 -28.81 -12.80
C MET A 578 -11.41 -29.31 -12.38
N TYR A 579 -10.75 -28.58 -11.48
CA TYR A 579 -9.56 -29.04 -10.80
C TYR A 579 -9.87 -29.20 -9.30
N ARG A 580 -9.82 -30.43 -8.81
CA ARG A 580 -10.27 -30.77 -7.45
C ARG A 580 -9.28 -31.59 -6.67
N ILE A 581 -9.42 -31.51 -5.35
CA ILE A 581 -8.87 -32.45 -4.39
C ILE A 581 -9.91 -33.54 -4.14
N ASN A 582 -9.50 -34.79 -4.26
CA ASN A 582 -10.26 -35.97 -3.91
C ASN A 582 -9.60 -36.64 -2.71
N VAL A 583 -10.18 -36.44 -1.52
CA VAL A 583 -9.58 -36.89 -0.25
C VAL A 583 -9.66 -38.40 -0.12
N SER A 584 -10.76 -39.04 -0.55
CA SER A 584 -10.95 -40.49 -0.39
C SER A 584 -9.94 -41.29 -1.22
N ASN A 585 -9.64 -40.82 -2.43
CA ASN A 585 -8.72 -41.50 -3.33
C ASN A 585 -7.27 -40.98 -3.21
N GLN A 586 -7.04 -39.95 -2.39
CA GLN A 586 -5.74 -39.27 -2.26
C GLN A 586 -5.19 -38.81 -3.61
N LYS A 587 -6.03 -38.09 -4.37
CA LYS A 587 -5.70 -37.61 -5.72
C LYS A 587 -6.01 -36.13 -5.89
N LEU A 588 -5.19 -35.49 -6.71
CA LEU A 588 -5.56 -34.29 -7.46
C LEU A 588 -6.06 -34.70 -8.82
N GLU A 589 -7.19 -34.16 -9.23
CA GLU A 589 -7.89 -34.59 -10.44
C GLU A 589 -8.31 -33.38 -11.27
N LEU A 590 -7.97 -33.43 -12.55
CA LEU A 590 -8.45 -32.50 -13.56
C LEU A 590 -9.50 -33.22 -14.42
N TYR A 591 -10.67 -32.62 -14.50
CA TYR A 591 -11.82 -33.12 -15.25
C TYR A 591 -12.27 -32.13 -16.32
N LYS A 592 -12.91 -32.67 -17.35
CA LYS A 592 -13.83 -31.93 -18.22
C LYS A 592 -15.25 -32.43 -18.04
N SER A 593 -16.22 -31.53 -18.06
CA SER A 593 -17.64 -31.81 -18.19
C SER A 593 -18.12 -31.23 -19.50
N VAL A 594 -18.59 -32.07 -20.42
CA VAL A 594 -19.18 -31.65 -21.70
C VAL A 594 -20.52 -32.35 -21.85
N ASN A 595 -21.59 -31.58 -22.06
CA ASN A 595 -22.97 -32.10 -22.08
C ASN A 595 -23.32 -32.96 -20.85
N GLY A 596 -22.82 -32.58 -19.68
CA GLY A 596 -23.04 -33.27 -18.40
C GLY A 596 -22.21 -34.54 -18.20
N GLN A 597 -21.40 -34.95 -19.20
CA GLN A 597 -20.51 -36.11 -19.07
C GLN A 597 -19.17 -35.69 -18.47
N LEU A 598 -18.92 -36.15 -17.24
CA LEU A 598 -17.69 -35.85 -16.51
C LEU A 598 -16.58 -36.86 -16.86
N THR A 599 -15.50 -36.39 -17.46
CA THR A 599 -14.36 -37.20 -17.92
C THR A 599 -13.07 -36.78 -17.23
N LEU A 600 -12.37 -37.72 -16.56
CA LEU A 600 -11.06 -37.48 -15.96
C LEU A 600 -10.02 -37.36 -17.07
N VAL A 601 -9.23 -36.28 -17.08
CA VAL A 601 -8.24 -36.01 -18.13
C VAL A 601 -6.80 -35.99 -17.63
N SER A 602 -6.58 -35.72 -16.35
CA SER A 602 -5.26 -35.79 -15.72
C SER A 602 -5.40 -36.00 -14.21
N SER A 603 -4.46 -36.73 -13.59
CA SER A 603 -4.45 -36.91 -12.13
C SER A 603 -3.05 -37.16 -11.59
N THR A 604 -2.84 -36.84 -10.31
CA THR A 604 -1.61 -37.18 -9.58
C THR A 604 -1.93 -37.55 -8.13
N SER A 605 -1.04 -38.31 -7.49
CA SER A 605 -1.18 -38.65 -6.07
C SER A 605 -1.00 -37.43 -5.18
N PHE A 606 -1.88 -37.26 -4.21
CA PHE A 606 -1.84 -36.16 -3.26
C PHE A 606 -2.52 -36.55 -1.95
N THR A 607 -1.76 -36.54 -0.86
CA THR A 607 -2.29 -36.82 0.47
C THR A 607 -2.65 -35.52 1.16
N THR A 608 -3.88 -35.42 1.65
CA THR A 608 -4.37 -34.26 2.39
C THR A 608 -4.66 -34.58 3.84
N GLN A 609 -4.68 -33.54 4.67
CA GLN A 609 -5.12 -33.57 6.06
C GLN A 609 -6.48 -32.89 6.17
N ALA A 610 -7.36 -33.45 6.99
CA ALA A 610 -8.65 -32.83 7.29
C ALA A 610 -8.43 -31.48 7.98
N ASN A 611 -9.28 -30.50 7.67
CA ASN A 611 -9.24 -29.13 8.20
C ASN A 611 -7.96 -28.35 7.88
N GLN A 612 -7.17 -28.78 6.88
CA GLN A 612 -6.05 -28.01 6.36
C GLN A 612 -6.48 -27.18 5.14
N TRP A 613 -6.05 -25.92 5.10
CA TRP A 613 -6.17 -25.06 3.92
C TRP A 613 -5.14 -25.47 2.86
N TYR A 614 -5.62 -25.61 1.63
CA TYR A 614 -4.78 -25.77 0.43
C TYR A 614 -5.08 -24.64 -0.53
N THR A 615 -4.04 -24.04 -1.11
CA THR A 615 -4.19 -23.11 -2.23
C THR A 615 -4.20 -23.93 -3.52
N ILE A 616 -5.31 -23.94 -4.24
CA ILE A 616 -5.46 -24.62 -5.53
C ILE A 616 -5.50 -23.58 -6.64
N LYS A 617 -4.79 -23.85 -7.74
CA LYS A 617 -4.73 -22.94 -8.88
C LYS A 617 -4.83 -23.68 -10.20
N ALA A 618 -5.62 -23.13 -11.12
CA ALA A 618 -5.64 -23.47 -12.53
C ALA A 618 -4.99 -22.35 -13.33
N SER A 619 -4.02 -22.68 -14.18
CA SER A 619 -3.51 -21.78 -15.23
C SER A 619 -4.08 -22.26 -16.56
N VAL A 620 -4.81 -21.37 -17.23
CA VAL A 620 -5.55 -21.65 -18.46
C VAL A 620 -5.01 -20.72 -19.55
N GLN A 621 -4.34 -21.27 -20.55
CA GLN A 621 -3.71 -20.50 -21.62
C GLN A 621 -3.89 -21.21 -22.96
N GLY A 622 -4.73 -20.65 -23.83
CA GLY A 622 -5.15 -21.28 -25.07
C GLY A 622 -5.79 -22.64 -24.79
N THR A 623 -5.12 -23.72 -25.18
CA THR A 623 -5.54 -25.09 -24.86
C THR A 623 -4.78 -25.69 -23.67
N ALA A 624 -3.68 -25.11 -23.22
CA ALA A 624 -2.92 -25.64 -22.10
C ALA A 624 -3.63 -25.34 -20.78
N ILE A 625 -3.82 -26.37 -19.96
CA ILE A 625 -4.39 -26.28 -18.62
C ILE A 625 -3.43 -26.95 -17.64
N LYS A 626 -2.94 -26.17 -16.67
CA LYS A 626 -2.04 -26.63 -15.61
C LYS A 626 -2.73 -26.49 -14.24
N GLY A 627 -2.64 -27.53 -13.42
CA GLY A 627 -3.16 -27.57 -12.06
C GLY A 627 -2.04 -27.51 -11.02
N TYR A 628 -2.18 -26.65 -10.02
CA TYR A 628 -1.20 -26.41 -8.97
C TYR A 628 -1.83 -26.56 -7.60
N VAL A 629 -1.02 -26.97 -6.61
CA VAL A 629 -1.39 -26.90 -5.19
C VAL A 629 -0.23 -26.33 -4.40
N ASN A 630 -0.51 -25.32 -3.57
CA ASN A 630 0.46 -24.58 -2.76
C ASN A 630 1.66 -24.12 -3.61
N GLY A 631 1.36 -23.58 -4.80
CA GLY A 631 2.34 -23.10 -5.78
C GLY A 631 3.08 -24.17 -6.58
N ALA A 632 3.00 -25.46 -6.22
CA ALA A 632 3.66 -26.54 -6.96
C ALA A 632 2.79 -27.06 -8.11
N LEU A 633 3.37 -27.23 -9.32
CA LEU A 633 2.70 -27.87 -10.46
C LEU A 633 2.44 -29.35 -10.15
N LYS A 634 1.22 -29.81 -10.45
CA LYS A 634 0.74 -31.17 -10.13
C LYS A 634 0.13 -31.91 -11.30
N THR A 635 -0.59 -31.20 -12.16
CA THR A 635 -1.19 -31.77 -13.37
C THR A 635 -1.00 -30.82 -14.55
N GLU A 636 -0.95 -31.40 -15.73
CA GLU A 636 -0.96 -30.68 -17.00
C GLU A 636 -1.82 -31.47 -17.99
N TRP A 637 -2.55 -30.75 -18.83
CA TRP A 637 -3.41 -31.32 -19.87
C TRP A 637 -3.63 -30.31 -20.99
N THR A 638 -3.85 -30.81 -22.20
CA THR A 638 -4.18 -29.99 -23.38
C THR A 638 -5.63 -30.20 -23.77
N ASN A 639 -6.39 -29.12 -23.70
CA ASN A 639 -7.78 -29.05 -24.12
C ASN A 639 -7.95 -29.22 -25.64
N PRO A 640 -8.91 -30.04 -26.11
CA PRO A 640 -9.33 -30.00 -27.51
C PRO A 640 -9.79 -28.60 -27.93
N VAL A 641 -9.29 -28.10 -29.06
CA VAL A 641 -9.63 -26.78 -29.60
C VAL A 641 -11.11 -26.59 -29.91
N THR A 642 -11.86 -27.69 -30.05
CA THR A 642 -13.31 -27.71 -30.32
C THR A 642 -14.18 -27.71 -29.06
N GLU A 643 -13.57 -27.77 -27.87
CA GLU A 643 -14.29 -27.79 -26.59
C GLU A 643 -14.30 -26.41 -25.93
N LEU A 644 -14.52 -26.33 -24.61
CA LEU A 644 -14.79 -25.08 -23.90
C LEU A 644 -13.56 -24.15 -23.97
N THR A 645 -13.65 -23.06 -24.72
CA THR A 645 -12.56 -22.08 -24.91
C THR A 645 -12.70 -20.82 -24.08
N ALA A 646 -13.89 -20.55 -23.55
CA ALA A 646 -14.16 -19.41 -22.68
C ALA A 646 -15.28 -19.74 -21.67
N GLY A 647 -15.29 -19.03 -20.56
CA GLY A 647 -16.39 -19.09 -19.59
C GLY A 647 -15.99 -18.56 -18.21
N LYS A 648 -16.97 -18.59 -17.31
CA LYS A 648 -16.85 -18.11 -15.93
C LYS A 648 -15.93 -18.97 -15.07
N ILE A 649 -15.67 -18.51 -13.86
CA ILE A 649 -15.05 -19.31 -12.79
C ILE A 649 -16.10 -19.75 -11.76
N GLY A 650 -15.71 -20.62 -10.84
CA GLY A 650 -16.59 -21.04 -9.77
C GLY A 650 -15.96 -22.01 -8.77
N PHE A 651 -16.80 -22.48 -7.86
CA PHE A 651 -16.49 -23.59 -6.95
C PHE A 651 -17.45 -24.75 -7.17
N ARG A 652 -16.94 -25.97 -6.96
CA ARG A 652 -17.75 -27.18 -6.98
C ARG A 652 -17.31 -28.13 -5.87
N THR A 653 -18.30 -28.70 -5.19
CA THR A 653 -18.09 -29.74 -4.19
C THR A 653 -19.22 -30.78 -4.26
N THR A 654 -18.95 -31.99 -3.79
CA THR A 654 -19.97 -33.02 -3.55
C THR A 654 -20.04 -33.38 -2.05
N SER A 655 -19.67 -32.44 -1.18
CA SER A 655 -19.48 -32.67 0.24
C SER A 655 -19.84 -31.44 1.04
N ALA A 656 -20.58 -31.65 2.13
CA ALA A 656 -20.95 -30.61 3.07
C ALA A 656 -19.77 -30.16 3.94
N GLY A 657 -19.80 -28.90 4.36
CA GLY A 657 -18.82 -28.28 5.25
C GLY A 657 -17.51 -27.88 4.59
N VAL A 658 -17.44 -27.90 3.25
CA VAL A 658 -16.26 -27.43 2.51
C VAL A 658 -16.27 -25.91 2.48
N SER A 659 -15.12 -25.32 2.80
CA SER A 659 -14.90 -23.88 2.79
C SER A 659 -13.94 -23.48 1.66
N PHE A 660 -14.23 -22.36 1.02
CA PHE A 660 -13.40 -21.72 0.00
C PHE A 660 -13.12 -20.28 0.41
N ASP A 661 -11.95 -19.79 0.05
CA ASP A 661 -11.52 -18.43 0.38
C ASP A 661 -10.54 -17.89 -0.68
N ASP A 662 -10.27 -16.59 -0.67
CA ASP A 662 -9.29 -15.90 -1.52
C ASP A 662 -9.39 -16.27 -3.01
N ALA A 663 -10.58 -16.21 -3.59
CA ALA A 663 -10.76 -16.36 -5.03
C ALA A 663 -10.03 -15.22 -5.74
N LEU A 664 -9.10 -15.55 -6.63
CA LEU A 664 -8.29 -14.58 -7.36
C LEU A 664 -8.17 -15.01 -8.82
N VAL A 665 -8.56 -14.11 -9.72
CA VAL A 665 -8.45 -14.28 -11.17
C VAL A 665 -7.59 -13.17 -11.74
N LEU A 666 -6.49 -13.57 -12.36
CA LEU A 666 -5.57 -12.67 -13.05
C LEU A 666 -5.57 -13.02 -14.54
N ALA A 667 -5.53 -12.01 -15.39
CA ALA A 667 -5.17 -12.22 -16.79
C ALA A 667 -3.80 -12.89 -16.86
N PRO A 668 -3.56 -13.77 -17.82
CA PRO A 668 -2.44 -14.69 -17.77
C PRO A 668 -1.13 -13.89 -17.78
N PRO A 669 -0.32 -14.00 -16.72
CA PRO A 669 1.11 -13.87 -16.92
C PRO A 669 1.63 -15.16 -17.55
N ALA A 670 2.55 -14.99 -18.49
CA ALA A 670 3.22 -16.03 -19.28
C ALA A 670 3.25 -17.43 -18.68
#